data_AF-A0A3S4GSG7-F1
#
_entry.id   AF-A0A3S4GSG7-F1
#
_cell.length_a   1.000
_cell.length_b   1.000
_cell.length_c   1.000
_cell.angle_alpha   90.00
_cell.angle_beta   90.00
_cell.angle_gamma   90.00
#
_symmetry.space_group_name_H-M   'P 1'
#
loop_
_entity.id
_entity.type
_entity.pdbx_description
1 polymer ?
#
loop_
_entity_poly.entity_id
_entity_poly.type
_entity_poly.pdbx_seq_one_letter_code
_entity_poly.pdbx_strand_id
1 'polypeptide(L)'
;MARYIHFPHASGETVTAALGDDPAVTVTDYAVVPEVVSYMAYGNRLNVLEGALTGVSAGRAVSRSDGRTSLALHGILDAQTLSADLPDSRRAEIAVSAAAARRGHPSGEHYWLPVDTSGRFVCEPGRRHRKWYLSRSSAALTRAQIAADAGVSEATVTGAWLLTRPQYGGTAATAIHFDLFSAIRSDLAGAGKPSRSDHWRLERGYDYVTGYNQSNYKWDGFCGEDELHPMLIGAFGTGADPVIFMWSNFLMLPYCVIQDVQTLRDANMAPNDTVQTWYGYCLAFDHVDIGRVLDLQKTFFATVRETTILKPWHDKPKAEKISADGKWIANGHHLTGIYTAYTENILVDSCLIDHAGWAEGYDYNGSAAMPMPMSKYSHALYFAADTFNITIRNNLLSRSSSCGVQMRSGLQLEGNLLVDNNLGAAVNSTGGVGQFNNVIDNVIYSAGYKRVAYEEGALDWGFDVNGPLSSMVGNVIAHGKNPDDPAEAHKAVNWNDGVSTSAKMTDDTQVWKWGAASRNVGGLAPATLDETTIWRRAGERLGKQWASVAEYVAHVAAAPSIGDIVREDIRWTKSRFGSPIPARTAPADLVFYPDPRTDGFRWDNRRNWSSKDLPGTHVADSADLDGHFVRFGTVNASVAALALGGGVLEMTSGRLDVGTITDAGTILTRLAGQIWIGGAAQPLSAEVVSGRLALTGAAADLDLVARGGQVLLGPDCTARSLIIDGLRPQVGWDGTSAAALAVAGRLEFKRGLVVTAESGMEKIRYIYAHVGKTVTGSVSGFTARIAGVERIHDRGGNYRIWLSDVVGTPQAGETFTVAPRREANGTDTPTVVTIATVGASGIAPLQRFRSGAIGTGLVEPTVTATLTLAAAAQIVLPTGLPAGTHDLTGPGVAVVNNGATLPAGVALTGGKLVMTVS
;
A
#
# COMPACT_ATOMS: atom_id res chain seq x y z
N MET A 1 17.19 15.42 -36.74
CA MET A 1 18.22 15.94 -35.81
C MET A 1 19.00 17.02 -36.54
N ALA A 2 18.79 18.29 -36.21
CA ALA A 2 19.72 19.34 -36.60
C ALA A 2 20.91 19.30 -35.63
N ARG A 3 22.14 19.23 -36.13
CA ARG A 3 23.35 19.34 -35.30
C ARG A 3 23.79 20.80 -35.30
N TYR A 4 23.88 21.42 -34.13
CA TYR A 4 24.40 22.78 -33.97
C TYR A 4 25.90 22.69 -33.69
N ILE A 5 26.73 23.34 -34.51
CA ILE A 5 28.18 23.43 -34.32
C ILE A 5 28.52 24.87 -33.96
N HIS A 6 29.24 25.07 -32.85
CA HIS A 6 29.60 26.40 -32.34
C HIS A 6 31.05 26.74 -32.71
N PHE A 7 31.26 27.89 -33.38
CA PHE A 7 32.58 28.49 -33.58
C PHE A 7 32.61 29.87 -32.90
N PRO A 8 33.28 30.02 -31.74
CA PRO A 8 33.24 31.27 -30.97
C PRO A 8 33.97 32.47 -31.61
N HIS A 9 34.70 32.27 -32.72
CA HIS A 9 35.66 33.26 -33.23
C HIS A 9 35.53 33.64 -34.70
N ALA A 10 34.45 33.25 -35.40
CA ALA A 10 34.33 33.43 -36.84
C ALA A 10 33.18 34.36 -37.26
N SER A 11 32.93 35.47 -36.56
CA SER A 11 31.95 36.45 -37.05
C SER A 11 32.45 37.06 -38.38
N GLY A 12 31.87 36.62 -39.50
CA GLY A 12 32.20 37.12 -40.84
C GLY A 12 33.12 36.25 -41.69
N GLU A 13 33.48 35.04 -41.26
CA GLU A 13 34.29 34.11 -42.08
C GLU A 13 33.48 32.90 -42.57
N THR A 14 33.78 32.45 -43.80
CA THR A 14 33.25 31.23 -44.40
C THR A 14 34.03 30.02 -43.90
N VAL A 15 33.44 29.17 -43.06
CA VAL A 15 34.07 27.90 -42.64
C VAL A 15 33.68 26.80 -43.63
N THR A 16 34.66 26.22 -44.31
CA THR A 16 34.47 25.04 -45.16
C THR A 16 35.03 23.83 -44.40
N ALA A 17 34.18 22.90 -43.98
CA ALA A 17 34.61 21.64 -43.39
C ALA A 17 34.44 20.50 -44.42
N ALA A 18 35.52 19.81 -44.77
CA ALA A 18 35.46 18.62 -45.60
C ALA A 18 35.12 17.39 -44.73
N LEU A 19 33.93 16.84 -44.91
CA LEU A 19 33.52 15.56 -44.33
C LEU A 19 33.56 14.49 -45.43
N GLY A 20 34.75 14.04 -45.81
CA GLY A 20 34.93 12.96 -46.79
C GLY A 20 34.29 13.26 -48.17
N ASP A 21 33.77 12.22 -48.82
CA ASP A 21 33.29 12.23 -50.22
C ASP A 21 31.90 12.89 -50.45
N ASP A 22 31.32 13.56 -49.45
CA ASP A 22 30.06 14.30 -49.59
C ASP A 22 30.29 15.79 -49.96
N PRO A 23 29.37 16.42 -50.73
CA PRO A 23 29.53 17.80 -51.18
C PRO A 23 29.60 18.79 -50.01
N ALA A 24 30.48 19.78 -50.14
CA ALA A 24 30.71 20.83 -49.14
C ALA A 24 29.39 21.48 -48.66
N VAL A 25 29.18 21.50 -47.35
CA VAL A 25 28.04 22.18 -46.73
C VAL A 25 28.39 23.65 -46.53
N THR A 26 27.74 24.54 -47.28
CA THR A 26 27.84 25.99 -47.09
C THR A 26 26.88 26.43 -45.98
N VAL A 27 27.40 26.98 -44.89
CA VAL A 27 26.58 27.60 -43.82
C VAL A 27 26.36 29.06 -44.20
N THR A 28 25.14 29.42 -44.61
CA THR A 28 24.79 30.77 -45.11
C THR A 28 24.17 31.71 -44.08
N ASP A 29 23.80 31.21 -42.90
CA ASP A 29 23.23 32.01 -41.81
C ASP A 29 23.78 31.57 -40.44
N TYR A 30 24.24 32.55 -39.65
CA TYR A 30 24.46 32.36 -38.22
C TYR A 30 23.10 32.46 -37.54
N ALA A 31 22.58 31.33 -37.04
CA ALA A 31 21.30 31.33 -36.36
C ALA A 31 21.34 32.28 -35.16
N VAL A 32 20.45 33.28 -35.16
CA VAL A 32 20.11 34.06 -33.97
C VAL A 32 19.71 33.06 -32.88
N VAL A 33 20.41 33.08 -31.74
CA VAL A 33 20.02 32.25 -30.59
C VAL A 33 18.61 32.69 -30.20
N PRO A 34 17.61 31.80 -30.25
CA PRO A 34 16.24 32.20 -29.97
C PRO A 34 16.16 32.69 -28.52
N GLU A 35 15.59 33.88 -28.32
CA GLU A 35 15.36 34.49 -27.00
C GLU A 35 14.46 33.61 -26.12
N VAL A 36 13.62 32.78 -26.76
CA VAL A 36 12.70 31.84 -26.13
C VAL A 36 12.94 30.41 -26.63
N VAL A 37 13.09 29.46 -25.70
CA VAL A 37 13.19 28.02 -25.99
C VAL A 37 11.87 27.33 -25.66
N SER A 38 11.30 26.60 -26.62
CA SER A 38 10.02 25.90 -26.41
C SER A 38 10.21 24.45 -25.97
N TYR A 39 9.46 24.04 -24.95
CA TYR A 39 9.36 22.68 -24.44
C TYR A 39 7.92 22.17 -24.53
N MET A 40 7.75 20.85 -24.54
CA MET A 40 6.45 20.19 -24.47
C MET A 40 6.34 19.42 -23.16
N ALA A 41 5.17 19.49 -22.52
CA ALA A 41 4.87 18.73 -21.32
C ALA A 41 3.41 18.25 -21.33
N TYR A 42 3.14 17.25 -20.52
CA TYR A 42 1.80 16.68 -20.37
C TYR A 42 1.24 17.01 -18.98
N GLY A 43 -0.01 17.45 -18.93
CA GLY A 43 -0.72 17.73 -17.69
C GLY A 43 -0.91 16.49 -16.81
N ASN A 44 -1.03 16.73 -15.50
CA ASN A 44 -1.31 15.74 -14.45
C ASN A 44 -0.29 14.59 -14.31
N ARG A 45 0.95 14.80 -14.75
CA ARG A 45 2.04 13.82 -14.63
C ARG A 45 3.39 14.48 -14.44
N LEU A 46 4.40 13.65 -14.23
CA LEU A 46 5.78 14.09 -14.25
C LEU A 46 6.32 14.19 -15.67
N ASN A 47 7.08 15.24 -15.94
CA ASN A 47 7.84 15.45 -17.16
C ASN A 47 9.32 15.62 -16.83
N VAL A 48 10.20 15.30 -17.78
CA VAL A 48 11.64 15.60 -17.69
C VAL A 48 12.00 16.44 -18.90
N LEU A 49 12.51 17.64 -18.64
CA LEU A 49 12.85 18.65 -19.65
C LEU A 49 14.36 18.79 -19.74
N GLU A 50 14.86 18.99 -20.95
CA GLU A 50 16.29 19.24 -21.16
C GLU A 50 16.66 20.65 -20.65
N GLY A 51 17.79 20.76 -19.94
CA GLY A 51 18.27 22.01 -19.36
C GLY A 51 17.78 22.29 -17.93
N ALA A 52 18.57 23.08 -17.19
CA ALA A 52 18.31 23.47 -15.81
C ALA A 52 17.36 24.68 -15.74
N LEU A 53 16.07 24.42 -15.93
CA LEU A 53 15.01 25.42 -15.85
C LEU A 53 14.75 25.85 -14.40
N THR A 54 14.58 27.14 -14.18
CA THR A 54 14.18 27.75 -12.88
C THR A 54 12.97 28.65 -13.04
N GLY A 55 12.34 29.06 -11.93
CA GLY A 55 11.27 30.08 -11.97
C GLY A 55 10.00 29.64 -12.72
N VAL A 56 9.74 28.33 -12.83
CA VAL A 56 8.57 27.82 -13.58
C VAL A 56 7.27 28.35 -12.98
N SER A 57 6.39 28.91 -13.81
CA SER A 57 5.19 29.63 -13.35
C SER A 57 4.10 28.76 -12.70
N ALA A 58 4.12 27.44 -12.92
CA ALA A 58 3.24 26.48 -12.25
C ALA A 58 3.86 25.07 -12.18
N GLY A 59 3.31 24.24 -11.28
CA GLY A 59 3.87 22.92 -10.99
C GLY A 59 5.08 22.97 -10.07
N ARG A 60 5.74 21.83 -9.89
CA ARG A 60 6.97 21.72 -9.09
C ARG A 60 8.13 21.33 -9.99
N ALA A 61 9.06 22.25 -10.18
CA ALA A 61 10.31 22.01 -10.90
C ALA A 61 11.42 21.63 -9.91
N VAL A 62 12.24 20.65 -10.28
CA VAL A 62 13.44 20.24 -9.54
C VAL A 62 14.59 20.14 -10.55
N SER A 63 15.64 20.93 -10.35
CA SER A 63 16.88 20.81 -11.10
C SER A 63 17.59 19.53 -10.67
N ARG A 64 18.01 18.74 -11.65
CA ARG A 64 18.60 17.43 -11.43
C ARG A 64 20.12 17.51 -11.51
N SER A 65 20.81 16.64 -10.80
CA SER A 65 22.28 16.51 -10.88
C SER A 65 22.79 16.12 -12.28
N ASP A 66 21.93 15.59 -13.16
CA ASP A 66 22.25 15.27 -14.56
C ASP A 66 22.08 16.46 -15.54
N GLY A 67 21.79 17.66 -15.04
CA GLY A 67 21.69 18.89 -15.83
C GLY A 67 20.31 19.12 -16.48
N ARG A 68 19.33 18.28 -16.17
CA ARG A 68 17.93 18.41 -16.62
C ARG A 68 17.02 19.00 -15.54
N THR A 69 15.76 19.23 -15.88
CA THR A 69 14.72 19.60 -14.90
C THR A 69 13.58 18.58 -14.90
N SER A 70 13.28 18.01 -13.73
CA SER A 70 12.02 17.30 -13.49
C SER A 70 10.91 18.32 -13.25
N LEU A 71 9.78 18.19 -13.94
CA LEU A 71 8.62 19.06 -13.80
C LEU A 71 7.36 18.25 -13.48
N ALA A 72 6.92 18.30 -12.22
CA ALA A 72 5.71 17.65 -11.76
C ALA A 72 4.50 18.58 -11.95
N LEU A 73 3.58 18.18 -12.82
CA LEU A 73 2.36 18.94 -13.16
C LEU A 73 1.09 18.29 -12.59
N HIS A 74 1.19 17.60 -11.46
CA HIS A 74 0.05 16.97 -10.79
C HIS A 74 -1.05 18.00 -10.48
N GLY A 75 -2.30 17.68 -10.84
CA GLY A 75 -3.44 18.58 -10.65
C GLY A 75 -3.61 19.65 -11.74
N ILE A 76 -2.65 19.81 -12.67
CA ILE A 76 -2.85 20.64 -13.87
C ILE A 76 -3.63 19.83 -14.90
N LEU A 77 -4.91 20.17 -15.06
CA LEU A 77 -5.85 19.45 -15.93
C LEU A 77 -6.02 20.09 -17.31
N ASP A 78 -5.97 21.41 -17.38
CA ASP A 78 -6.20 22.16 -18.62
C ASP A 78 -4.89 22.44 -19.36
N ALA A 79 -4.99 22.53 -20.69
CA ALA A 79 -3.87 22.96 -21.52
C ALA A 79 -3.49 24.41 -21.21
N GLN A 80 -2.20 24.68 -21.07
CA GLN A 80 -1.68 26.02 -20.78
C GLN A 80 -0.22 26.15 -21.19
N THR A 81 0.27 27.39 -21.30
CA THR A 81 1.70 27.67 -21.49
C THR A 81 2.30 28.15 -20.18
N LEU A 82 3.39 27.53 -19.74
CA LEU A 82 4.15 27.95 -18.57
C LEU A 82 5.40 28.70 -19.01
N SER A 83 5.80 29.71 -18.25
CA SER A 83 7.07 30.41 -18.43
C SER A 83 8.11 29.88 -17.46
N ALA A 84 9.37 29.84 -17.88
CA ALA A 84 10.52 29.51 -17.05
C ALA A 84 11.76 30.27 -17.51
N ASP A 85 12.80 30.28 -16.68
CA ASP A 85 14.09 30.91 -16.98
C ASP A 85 15.17 29.86 -17.25
N LEU A 86 16.06 30.16 -18.19
CA LEU A 86 17.28 29.39 -18.46
C LEU A 86 18.51 30.07 -17.83
N PRO A 87 19.59 29.31 -17.53
CA PRO A 87 20.78 29.85 -16.88
C PRO A 87 21.50 30.97 -17.66
N ASP A 88 21.29 31.05 -18.97
CA ASP A 88 21.89 32.04 -19.87
C ASP A 88 21.02 33.29 -20.08
N SER A 89 20.08 33.56 -19.16
CA SER A 89 19.12 34.68 -19.20
C SER A 89 18.09 34.61 -20.33
N ARG A 90 18.03 33.51 -21.08
CA ARG A 90 16.94 33.26 -22.01
C ARG A 90 15.69 32.79 -21.29
N ARG A 91 14.56 32.91 -21.97
CA ARG A 91 13.27 32.40 -21.48
C ARG A 91 12.97 31.04 -22.06
N ALA A 92 12.20 30.27 -21.32
CA ALA A 92 11.63 29.02 -21.75
C ALA A 92 10.11 29.10 -21.71
N GLU A 93 9.47 28.58 -22.76
CA GLU A 93 8.02 28.40 -22.82
C GLU A 93 7.70 26.92 -22.85
N ILE A 94 6.88 26.45 -21.92
CA ILE A 94 6.52 25.04 -21.78
C ILE A 94 5.05 24.91 -22.16
N ALA A 95 4.79 24.37 -23.35
CA ALA A 95 3.43 24.07 -23.80
C ALA A 95 2.94 22.78 -23.13
N VAL A 96 2.00 22.94 -22.19
CA VAL A 96 1.40 21.84 -21.44
C VAL A 96 0.11 21.40 -22.13
N SER A 97 0.02 20.13 -22.51
CA SER A 97 -1.23 19.55 -22.98
C SER A 97 -2.20 19.35 -21.82
N ALA A 98 -3.51 19.40 -22.10
CA ALA A 98 -4.52 18.99 -21.13
C ALA A 98 -4.25 17.55 -20.63
N ALA A 99 -4.68 17.27 -19.40
CA ALA A 99 -4.50 15.97 -18.78
C ALA A 99 -5.27 14.90 -19.56
N ALA A 100 -4.55 13.91 -20.07
CA ALA A 100 -5.13 12.75 -20.73
C ALA A 100 -5.93 11.86 -19.76
N ALA A 101 -5.53 11.81 -18.48
CA ALA A 101 -6.25 11.11 -17.43
C ALA A 101 -6.51 12.06 -16.25
N ARG A 102 -7.78 12.22 -15.87
CA ARG A 102 -8.20 13.16 -14.81
C ARG A 102 -7.59 12.83 -13.46
N ARG A 103 -7.40 11.54 -13.13
CA ARG A 103 -6.96 11.09 -11.80
C ARG A 103 -5.46 10.77 -11.70
N GLY A 104 -4.67 11.09 -12.72
CA GLY A 104 -3.21 10.98 -12.70
C GLY A 104 -2.72 9.53 -12.61
N HIS A 105 -1.52 9.33 -12.07
CA HIS A 105 -0.98 8.00 -11.82
C HIS A 105 -1.54 7.41 -10.51
N PRO A 106 -1.63 6.07 -10.37
CA PRO A 106 -1.88 5.41 -9.10
C PRO A 106 -0.94 5.92 -8.00
N SER A 107 -1.50 6.32 -6.85
CA SER A 107 -0.75 7.03 -5.79
C SER A 107 0.37 6.21 -5.14
N GLY A 108 0.25 4.88 -5.11
CA GLY A 108 1.15 4.02 -4.34
C GLY A 108 0.99 4.09 -2.83
N GLU A 109 -0.03 4.79 -2.36
CA GLU A 109 -0.44 4.70 -0.97
C GLU A 109 -1.18 3.38 -0.77
N HIS A 110 -0.63 2.49 0.04
CA HIS A 110 -1.19 1.18 0.36
C HIS A 110 -0.97 0.87 1.83
N TYR A 111 -1.73 -0.08 2.38
CA TYR A 111 -1.49 -0.57 3.73
C TYR A 111 -0.40 -1.65 3.71
N TRP A 112 0.69 -1.45 4.44
CA TRP A 112 1.76 -2.45 4.51
C TRP A 112 2.49 -2.29 5.84
N LEU A 113 2.70 -3.41 6.52
CA LEU A 113 3.46 -3.48 7.75
C LEU A 113 4.85 -4.07 7.46
N PRO A 114 5.85 -3.83 8.33
CA PRO A 114 7.12 -4.50 8.19
C PRO A 114 6.94 -6.03 8.19
N VAL A 115 7.70 -6.75 7.35
CA VAL A 115 7.76 -8.21 7.37
C VAL A 115 8.95 -8.72 8.17
N ASP A 116 8.80 -9.89 8.81
CA ASP A 116 9.87 -10.62 9.49
C ASP A 116 10.73 -11.44 8.50
N THR A 117 11.70 -12.19 9.02
CA THR A 117 12.59 -13.06 8.22
C THR A 117 11.89 -14.24 7.57
N SER A 118 10.70 -14.61 8.04
CA SER A 118 9.84 -15.61 7.39
C SER A 118 8.94 -14.96 6.34
N GLY A 119 9.07 -13.65 6.13
CA GLY A 119 8.28 -12.88 5.20
C GLY A 119 6.86 -12.63 5.69
N ARG A 120 6.57 -12.61 6.99
CA ARG A 120 5.22 -12.39 7.53
C ARG A 120 5.07 -10.99 8.11
N PHE A 121 3.90 -10.40 8.04
CA PHE A 121 3.68 -9.09 8.67
C PHE A 121 3.92 -9.12 10.19
N VAL A 122 4.72 -8.17 10.65
CA VAL A 122 4.98 -7.90 12.06
C VAL A 122 3.86 -7.01 12.58
N CYS A 123 2.90 -7.63 13.27
CA CYS A 123 1.86 -6.91 14.01
C CYS A 123 2.42 -6.56 15.39
N GLU A 124 2.60 -5.26 15.65
CA GLU A 124 3.12 -4.77 16.92
C GLU A 124 1.98 -4.55 17.93
N PRO A 125 2.13 -4.97 19.21
CA PRO A 125 1.11 -4.74 20.22
C PRO A 125 0.97 -3.25 20.54
N GLY A 126 -0.26 -2.74 20.53
CA GLY A 126 -0.59 -1.40 21.00
C GLY A 126 -0.75 -1.35 22.53
N ARG A 127 -1.37 -0.28 23.03
CA ARG A 127 -1.53 -0.02 24.47
C ARG A 127 -2.62 -0.90 25.12
N ARG A 128 -3.67 -1.24 24.38
CA ARG A 128 -4.76 -2.13 24.78
C ARG A 128 -4.59 -3.46 24.06
N HIS A 129 -3.69 -4.29 24.60
CA HIS A 129 -3.26 -5.52 23.96
C HIS A 129 -3.31 -6.74 24.89
N ARG A 130 -3.60 -7.90 24.29
CA ARG A 130 -3.41 -9.22 24.84
C ARG A 130 -3.23 -10.25 23.72
N LYS A 131 -2.38 -11.25 23.95
CA LYS A 131 -2.32 -12.46 23.12
C LYS A 131 -3.31 -13.50 23.67
N TRP A 132 -4.04 -14.14 22.75
CA TRP A 132 -4.98 -15.22 23.03
C TRP A 132 -4.58 -16.45 22.23
N TYR A 133 -4.15 -17.50 22.92
CA TYR A 133 -3.85 -18.81 22.33
C TYR A 133 -5.08 -19.71 22.52
N LEU A 134 -5.71 -20.07 21.41
CA LEU A 134 -6.93 -20.87 21.38
C LEU A 134 -6.68 -22.21 20.68
N SER A 135 -7.27 -23.27 21.21
CA SER A 135 -7.06 -24.63 20.70
C SER A 135 -8.34 -25.47 20.80
N ARG A 136 -8.44 -26.49 19.95
CA ARG A 136 -9.41 -27.60 20.05
C ARG A 136 -8.78 -28.92 20.51
N SER A 137 -7.51 -28.89 20.88
CA SER A 137 -6.85 -30.01 21.53
C SER A 137 -7.54 -30.34 22.84
N SER A 138 -7.60 -31.64 23.17
CA SER A 138 -8.04 -32.10 24.49
C SER A 138 -7.13 -31.63 25.63
N ALA A 139 -5.91 -31.17 25.31
CA ALA A 139 -4.99 -30.57 26.26
C ALA A 139 -5.27 -29.08 26.56
N ALA A 140 -6.13 -28.42 25.78
CA ALA A 140 -6.45 -27.01 25.98
C ALA A 140 -7.29 -26.80 27.25
N LEU A 141 -6.99 -25.74 27.99
CA LEU A 141 -7.66 -25.45 29.25
C LEU A 141 -9.14 -25.11 29.04
N THR A 142 -10.02 -25.96 29.55
CA THR A 142 -11.47 -25.73 29.59
C THR A 142 -11.86 -24.75 30.69
N ARG A 143 -13.08 -24.22 30.62
CA ARG A 143 -13.65 -23.36 31.67
C ARG A 143 -13.57 -24.01 33.06
N ALA A 144 -13.92 -25.29 33.16
CA ALA A 144 -13.89 -26.08 34.39
C ALA A 144 -12.47 -26.19 34.96
N GLN A 145 -11.48 -26.49 34.12
CA GLN A 145 -10.08 -26.59 34.55
C GLN A 145 -9.54 -25.24 35.04
N ILE A 146 -9.85 -24.14 34.34
CA ILE A 146 -9.46 -22.79 34.75
C ILE A 146 -10.11 -22.41 36.10
N ALA A 147 -11.39 -22.74 36.27
CA ALA A 147 -12.11 -22.47 37.51
C ALA A 147 -11.52 -23.24 38.69
N ALA A 148 -11.21 -24.53 38.48
CA ALA A 148 -10.56 -25.38 39.47
C ALA A 148 -9.15 -24.87 39.83
N ASP A 149 -8.32 -24.51 38.84
CA ASP A 149 -6.97 -23.97 39.06
C ASP A 149 -7.01 -22.65 39.84
N ALA A 150 -7.97 -21.78 39.54
CA ALA A 150 -8.13 -20.50 40.23
C ALA A 150 -8.88 -20.58 41.58
N GLY A 151 -9.42 -21.75 41.97
CA GLY A 151 -10.23 -21.89 43.18
C GLY A 151 -11.54 -21.10 43.16
N VAL A 152 -12.16 -20.94 41.98
CA VAL A 152 -13.43 -20.22 41.78
C VAL A 152 -14.49 -21.10 41.10
N SER A 153 -15.73 -20.63 41.05
CA SER A 153 -16.78 -21.31 40.28
C SER A 153 -16.60 -21.09 38.76
N GLU A 154 -17.08 -22.02 37.92
CA GLU A 154 -17.07 -21.85 36.46
C GLU A 154 -17.78 -20.59 35.97
N ALA A 155 -18.83 -20.17 36.68
CA ALA A 155 -19.58 -18.95 36.39
C ALA A 155 -18.73 -17.67 36.58
N THR A 156 -17.68 -17.73 37.41
CA THR A 156 -16.76 -16.63 37.65
C THR A 156 -15.80 -16.40 36.47
N VAL A 157 -15.55 -17.43 35.64
CA VAL A 157 -14.58 -17.39 34.52
C VAL A 157 -15.18 -16.69 33.29
N THR A 158 -15.50 -15.42 33.38
CA THR A 158 -16.02 -14.62 32.24
C THR A 158 -14.89 -14.12 31.31
N GLY A 159 -15.24 -13.55 30.15
CA GLY A 159 -14.26 -12.92 29.27
C GLY A 159 -13.50 -11.78 29.95
N ALA A 160 -14.23 -10.91 30.66
CA ALA A 160 -13.68 -9.84 31.47
C ALA A 160 -12.76 -10.36 32.58
N TRP A 161 -13.11 -11.49 33.19
CA TRP A 161 -12.26 -12.14 34.21
C TRP A 161 -10.95 -12.65 33.60
N LEU A 162 -11.02 -13.29 32.43
CA LEU A 162 -9.86 -13.82 31.70
C LEU A 162 -8.92 -12.70 31.21
N LEU A 163 -9.46 -11.56 30.79
CA LEU A 163 -8.67 -10.41 30.31
C LEU A 163 -7.61 -9.95 31.32
N THR A 164 -7.92 -10.03 32.61
CA THR A 164 -7.03 -9.61 33.70
C THR A 164 -6.05 -10.69 34.18
N ARG A 165 -6.03 -11.88 33.55
CA ARG A 165 -5.30 -13.07 34.03
C ARG A 165 -4.40 -13.70 32.95
N PRO A 166 -3.24 -13.10 32.63
CA PRO A 166 -2.34 -13.51 31.53
C PRO A 166 -1.90 -14.97 31.56
N GLN A 167 -1.93 -15.62 32.72
CA GLN A 167 -1.59 -17.03 32.86
C GLN A 167 -2.54 -17.99 32.11
N TYR A 168 -3.76 -17.56 31.77
CA TYR A 168 -4.70 -18.36 30.98
C TYR A 168 -4.79 -17.84 29.55
N GLY A 169 -4.37 -18.65 28.58
CA GLY A 169 -4.42 -18.34 27.16
C GLY A 169 -3.40 -17.29 26.70
N GLY A 170 -2.45 -16.89 27.55
CA GLY A 170 -1.43 -15.89 27.20
C GLY A 170 -0.22 -16.45 26.46
N THR A 171 -0.04 -17.78 26.46
CA THR A 171 1.05 -18.49 25.77
C THR A 171 0.52 -19.76 25.11
N ALA A 172 1.28 -20.33 24.16
CA ALA A 172 0.93 -21.61 23.53
C ALA A 172 0.77 -22.76 24.56
N ALA A 173 1.61 -22.79 25.60
CA ALA A 173 1.55 -23.80 26.66
C ALA A 173 0.33 -23.67 27.58
N THR A 174 -0.30 -22.50 27.62
CA THR A 174 -1.49 -22.20 28.44
C THR A 174 -2.72 -22.00 27.57
N ALA A 175 -2.71 -22.53 26.34
CA ALA A 175 -3.80 -22.38 25.39
C ALA A 175 -5.13 -22.82 26.01
N ILE A 176 -6.17 -22.02 25.77
CA ILE A 176 -7.51 -22.28 26.29
C ILE A 176 -8.39 -22.89 25.20
N HIS A 177 -9.39 -23.65 25.62
CA HIS A 177 -10.31 -24.29 24.69
C HIS A 177 -11.13 -23.24 23.90
N PHE A 178 -11.31 -23.45 22.61
CA PHE A 178 -11.96 -22.49 21.70
C PHE A 178 -13.41 -22.14 22.08
N ASP A 179 -14.10 -22.99 22.86
CA ASP A 179 -15.45 -22.69 23.35
C ASP A 179 -15.53 -21.42 24.21
N LEU A 180 -14.40 -20.96 24.75
CA LEU A 180 -14.32 -19.70 25.50
C LEU A 180 -14.27 -18.46 24.59
N PHE A 181 -14.03 -18.61 23.28
CA PHE A 181 -13.87 -17.50 22.32
C PHE A 181 -15.03 -16.51 22.38
N SER A 182 -16.27 -16.98 22.26
CA SER A 182 -17.45 -16.11 22.20
C SER A 182 -17.60 -15.26 23.46
N ALA A 183 -17.33 -15.83 24.64
CA ALA A 183 -17.40 -15.13 25.92
C ALA A 183 -16.30 -14.07 26.06
N ILE A 184 -15.09 -14.37 25.58
CA ILE A 184 -13.98 -13.40 25.56
C ILE A 184 -14.31 -12.27 24.60
N ARG A 185 -14.72 -12.62 23.38
CA ARG A 185 -15.05 -11.67 22.31
C ARG A 185 -16.14 -10.68 22.73
N SER A 186 -17.23 -11.13 23.37
CA SER A 186 -18.31 -10.24 23.82
C SER A 186 -17.86 -9.17 24.82
N ASP A 187 -16.78 -9.45 25.56
CA ASP A 187 -16.22 -8.49 26.52
C ASP A 187 -15.20 -7.53 25.88
N LEU A 188 -14.53 -7.95 24.80
CA LEU A 188 -13.43 -7.21 24.17
C LEU A 188 -13.80 -6.42 22.92
N ALA A 189 -14.73 -6.91 22.12
CA ALA A 189 -15.03 -6.38 20.78
C ALA A 189 -16.54 -6.15 20.59
N GLY A 190 -16.88 -5.28 19.65
CA GLY A 190 -18.26 -4.91 19.35
C GLY A 190 -18.67 -3.52 19.83
N ALA A 191 -19.98 -3.25 19.84
CA ALA A 191 -20.52 -1.92 20.12
C ALA A 191 -20.18 -1.42 21.55
N GLY A 192 -19.79 -0.15 21.64
CA GLY A 192 -19.39 0.52 22.88
C GLY A 192 -18.02 0.12 23.41
N LYS A 193 -17.32 -0.82 22.76
CA LYS A 193 -16.00 -1.28 23.20
C LYS A 193 -14.89 -0.43 22.58
N PRO A 194 -13.83 -0.11 23.36
CA PRO A 194 -12.64 0.52 22.82
C PRO A 194 -11.97 -0.34 21.73
N SER A 195 -11.31 0.29 20.76
CA SER A 195 -10.38 -0.43 19.86
C SER A 195 -9.29 -1.16 20.65
N ARG A 196 -8.81 -2.31 20.15
CA ARG A 196 -7.77 -3.12 20.80
C ARG A 196 -6.91 -3.81 19.75
N SER A 197 -5.63 -3.99 20.05
CA SER A 197 -4.64 -4.61 19.17
C SER A 197 -4.37 -6.07 19.53
N ASP A 198 -5.37 -6.79 20.04
CA ASP A 198 -5.19 -8.15 20.56
C ASP A 198 -4.76 -9.13 19.45
N HIS A 199 -3.92 -10.12 19.78
CA HIS A 199 -3.48 -11.15 18.83
C HIS A 199 -4.13 -12.49 19.15
N TRP A 200 -5.02 -12.94 18.27
CA TRP A 200 -5.69 -14.22 18.32
C TRP A 200 -4.87 -15.26 17.55
N ARG A 201 -4.37 -16.27 18.28
CA ARG A 201 -3.52 -17.34 17.76
C ARG A 201 -4.28 -18.66 17.87
N LEU A 202 -4.59 -19.27 16.73
CA LEU A 202 -5.30 -20.54 16.62
C LEU A 202 -4.29 -21.68 16.43
N GLU A 203 -4.46 -22.78 17.14
CA GLU A 203 -3.57 -23.94 16.99
C GLU A 203 -3.78 -24.58 15.61
N ARG A 204 -2.67 -24.81 14.90
CA ARG A 204 -2.59 -25.56 13.64
C ARG A 204 -3.09 -26.99 13.80
N GLY A 205 -3.59 -27.56 12.70
CA GLY A 205 -4.11 -28.93 12.65
C GLY A 205 -5.58 -29.08 13.10
N TYR A 206 -6.28 -27.98 13.40
CA TYR A 206 -7.68 -28.00 13.83
C TYR A 206 -8.59 -27.17 12.92
N ASP A 207 -9.84 -27.62 12.84
CA ASP A 207 -10.95 -26.90 12.21
C ASP A 207 -11.77 -26.16 13.28
N TYR A 208 -11.87 -24.84 13.14
CA TYR A 208 -12.58 -23.95 14.06
C TYR A 208 -13.98 -23.57 13.56
N VAL A 209 -14.45 -24.16 12.46
CA VAL A 209 -15.79 -23.96 11.91
C VAL A 209 -16.83 -24.72 12.74
N THR A 210 -17.93 -24.06 13.08
CA THR A 210 -19.00 -24.62 13.92
C THR A 210 -20.37 -24.50 13.28
N GLY A 211 -20.63 -25.19 12.16
CA GLY A 211 -21.97 -25.24 11.56
C GLY A 211 -22.53 -23.90 11.04
N TYR A 212 -23.50 -23.97 10.12
CA TYR A 212 -23.97 -22.83 9.33
C TYR A 212 -24.70 -21.73 10.13
N ASN A 213 -25.28 -22.11 11.29
CA ASN A 213 -26.23 -21.25 12.02
C ASN A 213 -25.78 -20.88 13.44
N GLN A 214 -24.53 -21.16 13.81
CA GLN A 214 -24.02 -20.77 15.12
C GLN A 214 -23.45 -19.34 15.04
N SER A 215 -24.32 -18.37 15.34
CA SER A 215 -24.03 -16.93 15.41
C SER A 215 -22.85 -16.52 16.31
N ASN A 216 -22.21 -17.46 17.01
CA ASN A 216 -21.34 -17.22 18.15
C ASN A 216 -19.84 -17.16 17.80
N TYR A 217 -19.43 -17.49 16.57
CA TYR A 217 -18.01 -17.57 16.17
C TYR A 217 -17.68 -16.75 14.91
N LYS A 218 -18.27 -15.55 14.81
CA LYS A 218 -17.96 -14.60 13.73
C LYS A 218 -16.66 -13.86 14.06
N TRP A 219 -15.94 -13.44 13.02
CA TRP A 219 -14.75 -12.59 13.13
C TRP A 219 -15.04 -11.12 12.78
N ASP A 220 -16.30 -10.66 12.84
CA ASP A 220 -16.70 -9.27 12.58
C ASP A 220 -16.57 -8.37 13.83
N GLY A 221 -16.62 -7.04 13.69
CA GLY A 221 -16.65 -6.14 14.86
C GLY A 221 -15.31 -5.93 15.58
N PHE A 222 -14.26 -6.64 15.18
CA PHE A 222 -12.89 -6.40 15.59
C PHE A 222 -12.35 -5.10 14.98
N CYS A 223 -11.51 -4.38 15.73
CA CYS A 223 -10.94 -3.11 15.33
C CYS A 223 -9.60 -2.90 16.07
N GLY A 224 -8.50 -2.81 15.33
CA GLY A 224 -7.19 -2.44 15.86
C GLY A 224 -7.17 -1.03 16.44
N GLU A 225 -6.09 -0.67 17.14
CA GLU A 225 -5.98 0.65 17.79
C GLU A 225 -5.68 1.78 16.80
N ASP A 226 -4.88 1.45 15.79
CA ASP A 226 -4.44 2.29 14.69
C ASP A 226 -3.73 1.40 13.65
N GLU A 227 -3.22 2.03 12.60
CA GLU A 227 -2.56 1.38 11.48
C GLU A 227 -1.23 0.68 11.80
N LEU A 228 -0.54 1.03 12.89
CA LEU A 228 0.67 0.33 13.36
C LEU A 228 0.34 -0.83 14.32
N HIS A 229 -0.79 -0.71 15.01
CA HIS A 229 -1.24 -1.65 16.03
C HIS A 229 -2.54 -2.36 15.61
N PRO A 230 -2.49 -3.17 14.54
CA PRO A 230 -3.65 -3.90 14.09
C PRO A 230 -4.01 -5.01 15.08
N MET A 231 -5.24 -5.50 14.95
CA MET A 231 -5.57 -6.81 15.48
C MET A 231 -4.98 -7.89 14.59
N LEU A 232 -4.52 -8.99 15.19
CA LEU A 232 -4.03 -10.15 14.43
C LEU A 232 -4.96 -11.34 14.65
N ILE A 233 -5.39 -11.97 13.56
CA ILE A 233 -5.95 -13.32 13.55
C ILE A 233 -4.93 -14.19 12.83
N GLY A 234 -4.31 -15.13 13.54
CA GLY A 234 -3.39 -16.05 12.89
C GLY A 234 -3.16 -17.33 13.65
N ALA A 235 -2.06 -18.02 13.34
CA ALA A 235 -1.84 -19.38 13.82
C ALA A 235 -0.64 -19.53 14.78
N PHE A 236 -0.59 -20.67 15.48
CA PHE A 236 0.56 -21.19 16.21
C PHE A 236 0.59 -22.73 16.16
N GLY A 237 1.68 -23.35 16.61
CA GLY A 237 1.81 -24.81 16.65
C GLY A 237 2.31 -25.41 15.35
N THR A 238 2.01 -26.68 15.11
CA THR A 238 2.46 -27.46 13.94
C THR A 238 1.28 -28.11 13.22
N GLY A 239 1.45 -28.45 11.94
CA GLY A 239 0.39 -29.05 11.12
C GLY A 239 -0.23 -28.06 10.15
N ALA A 240 -1.31 -28.48 9.49
CA ALA A 240 -2.03 -27.67 8.51
C ALA A 240 -2.51 -26.33 9.11
N ASP A 241 -2.67 -25.32 8.26
CA ASP A 241 -3.26 -24.04 8.67
C ASP A 241 -4.63 -24.27 9.33
N PRO A 242 -4.95 -23.55 10.42
CA PRO A 242 -6.26 -23.66 11.05
C PRO A 242 -7.34 -23.18 10.09
N VAL A 243 -8.43 -23.94 10.01
CA VAL A 243 -9.59 -23.59 9.17
C VAL A 243 -10.55 -22.71 9.94
N ILE A 244 -10.90 -21.55 9.39
CA ILE A 244 -11.81 -20.59 10.00
C ILE A 244 -12.99 -20.24 9.09
N PHE A 245 -14.10 -19.87 9.73
CA PHE A 245 -15.27 -19.36 9.03
C PHE A 245 -15.20 -17.84 8.91
N MET A 246 -14.98 -17.35 7.69
CA MET A 246 -14.93 -15.93 7.38
C MET A 246 -16.11 -15.52 6.51
N TRP A 247 -17.27 -15.41 7.14
CA TRP A 247 -18.49 -14.98 6.47
C TRP A 247 -19.16 -13.83 7.22
N SER A 248 -19.24 -12.68 6.56
CA SER A 248 -20.16 -11.60 6.89
C SER A 248 -20.13 -10.58 5.76
N ASN A 249 -21.29 -10.18 5.24
CA ASN A 249 -21.41 -9.03 4.34
C ASN A 249 -20.93 -7.71 5.01
N PHE A 250 -20.51 -7.77 6.28
CA PHE A 250 -20.09 -6.67 7.13
C PHE A 250 -18.84 -7.03 7.93
N LEU A 251 -17.87 -7.72 7.33
CA LEU A 251 -16.54 -7.87 7.93
C LEU A 251 -15.82 -6.51 7.96
N MET A 252 -16.35 -5.59 8.76
CA MET A 252 -15.84 -4.25 9.02
C MET A 252 -14.70 -4.38 10.02
N LEU A 253 -13.50 -4.55 9.49
CA LEU A 253 -12.28 -4.77 10.26
C LEU A 253 -11.28 -3.64 10.01
N PRO A 254 -11.46 -2.45 10.61
CA PRO A 254 -10.42 -1.46 10.59
C PRO A 254 -9.17 -2.00 11.30
N TYR A 255 -8.00 -1.81 10.70
CA TYR A 255 -6.72 -2.14 11.31
C TYR A 255 -6.65 -3.61 11.74
N CYS A 256 -6.75 -4.52 10.78
CA CYS A 256 -6.72 -5.96 11.04
C CYS A 256 -5.80 -6.67 10.06
N VAL A 257 -5.12 -7.69 10.55
CA VAL A 257 -4.28 -8.60 9.77
C VAL A 257 -4.78 -10.02 10.01
N ILE A 258 -5.02 -10.73 8.91
CA ILE A 258 -5.36 -12.15 8.90
C ILE A 258 -4.18 -12.87 8.27
N GLN A 259 -3.62 -13.84 8.99
CA GLN A 259 -2.36 -14.43 8.60
C GLN A 259 -2.22 -15.90 8.97
N ASP A 260 -1.65 -16.73 8.08
CA ASP A 260 -1.38 -18.15 8.33
C ASP A 260 -2.66 -18.96 8.66
N VAL A 261 -3.75 -18.72 7.94
CA VAL A 261 -5.06 -19.40 8.13
C VAL A 261 -5.63 -19.86 6.79
N GLN A 262 -6.53 -20.84 6.85
CA GLN A 262 -7.36 -21.23 5.71
C GLN A 262 -8.82 -20.83 5.98
N THR A 263 -9.52 -20.31 4.99
CA THR A 263 -10.96 -20.07 5.09
C THR A 263 -11.76 -21.24 4.52
N LEU A 264 -12.94 -21.47 5.09
CA LEU A 264 -13.82 -22.58 4.71
C LEU A 264 -14.13 -22.64 3.20
N ARG A 265 -14.04 -23.85 2.63
CA ARG A 265 -14.47 -24.20 1.25
C ARG A 265 -15.73 -25.09 1.31
N ASP A 266 -16.92 -24.55 1.59
CA ASP A 266 -18.13 -25.39 1.73
C ASP A 266 -19.22 -25.03 0.71
N ALA A 267 -19.45 -25.96 -0.24
CA ALA A 267 -20.48 -25.87 -1.27
C ALA A 267 -21.92 -26.03 -0.75
N ASN A 268 -22.11 -26.49 0.49
CA ASN A 268 -23.42 -26.78 1.10
C ASN A 268 -23.87 -25.72 2.14
N MET A 269 -23.03 -24.74 2.46
CA MET A 269 -23.35 -23.63 3.39
C MET A 269 -23.89 -22.37 2.71
N ALA A 270 -24.88 -22.50 1.82
CA ALA A 270 -25.67 -21.41 1.22
C ALA A 270 -24.87 -20.22 0.60
N PRO A 271 -25.52 -19.23 -0.05
CA PRO A 271 -25.26 -18.89 -1.45
C PRO A 271 -23.91 -18.20 -1.80
N ASN A 272 -23.02 -17.91 -0.86
CA ASN A 272 -21.82 -17.09 -1.08
C ASN A 272 -20.56 -17.79 -0.56
N ASP A 273 -19.87 -18.48 -1.48
CA ASP A 273 -18.52 -19.06 -1.36
C ASP A 273 -17.40 -17.99 -1.23
N THR A 274 -17.67 -16.88 -0.53
CA THR A 274 -16.90 -15.65 -0.64
C THR A 274 -16.47 -15.12 0.72
N VAL A 275 -15.18 -14.84 0.87
CA VAL A 275 -14.66 -13.95 1.90
C VAL A 275 -14.99 -12.55 1.45
N GLN A 276 -16.01 -11.94 2.06
CA GLN A 276 -16.50 -10.63 1.66
C GLN A 276 -16.15 -9.57 2.71
N THR A 277 -15.53 -8.48 2.26
CA THR A 277 -15.19 -7.33 3.11
C THR A 277 -15.85 -6.07 2.55
N TRP A 278 -16.81 -5.53 3.30
CA TRP A 278 -17.46 -4.27 2.98
C TRP A 278 -17.05 -3.20 3.99
N TYR A 279 -16.78 -1.99 3.50
CA TYR A 279 -16.43 -0.84 4.36
C TYR A 279 -15.13 -1.05 5.16
N GLY A 280 -14.20 -1.87 4.66
CA GLY A 280 -12.90 -2.11 5.30
C GLY A 280 -11.96 -0.90 5.22
N TYR A 281 -11.02 -0.82 6.16
CA TYR A 281 -9.94 0.17 6.18
C TYR A 281 -8.66 -0.41 6.79
N CYS A 282 -7.51 -0.32 6.12
CA CYS A 282 -6.24 -0.90 6.63
C CYS A 282 -6.40 -2.37 7.03
N LEU A 283 -6.80 -3.20 6.05
CA LEU A 283 -6.99 -4.64 6.21
C LEU A 283 -5.89 -5.38 5.44
N ALA A 284 -5.34 -6.46 6.01
CA ALA A 284 -4.39 -7.31 5.30
C ALA A 284 -4.74 -8.79 5.39
N PHE A 285 -4.56 -9.49 4.27
CA PHE A 285 -4.50 -10.95 4.17
C PHE A 285 -3.08 -11.32 3.78
N ASP A 286 -2.38 -12.08 4.63
CA ASP A 286 -0.97 -12.43 4.45
C ASP A 286 -0.77 -13.94 4.68
N HIS A 287 -0.32 -14.71 3.69
CA HIS A 287 -0.22 -16.18 3.83
C HIS A 287 -1.56 -16.83 4.18
N VAL A 288 -2.61 -16.48 3.44
CA VAL A 288 -3.97 -17.02 3.63
C VAL A 288 -4.34 -17.92 2.45
N ASP A 289 -4.99 -19.05 2.70
CA ASP A 289 -5.79 -19.74 1.68
C ASP A 289 -7.24 -19.25 1.78
N ILE A 290 -7.65 -18.41 0.82
CA ILE A 290 -9.00 -17.82 0.76
C ILE A 290 -10.06 -18.86 0.35
N GLY A 291 -9.63 -20.02 -0.14
CA GLY A 291 -10.54 -21.05 -0.61
C GLY A 291 -11.08 -20.74 -2.01
N ARG A 292 -12.11 -19.89 -2.09
CA ARG A 292 -12.85 -19.62 -3.34
C ARG A 292 -12.74 -18.15 -3.79
N VAL A 293 -13.39 -17.20 -3.13
CA VAL A 293 -13.41 -15.81 -3.64
C VAL A 293 -13.08 -14.81 -2.54
N LEU A 294 -12.30 -13.79 -2.87
CA LEU A 294 -12.16 -12.57 -2.07
C LEU A 294 -12.92 -11.42 -2.72
N ASP A 295 -13.90 -10.85 -2.02
CA ASP A 295 -14.73 -9.75 -2.49
C ASP A 295 -14.46 -8.50 -1.63
N LEU A 296 -13.77 -7.51 -2.22
CA LEU A 296 -13.39 -6.25 -1.59
C LEU A 296 -14.22 -5.09 -2.16
N GLN A 297 -15.42 -4.91 -1.64
CA GLN A 297 -16.29 -3.80 -2.02
C GLN A 297 -16.24 -2.67 -1.00
N LYS A 298 -16.27 -1.43 -1.47
CA LYS A 298 -16.34 -0.25 -0.60
C LYS A 298 -15.23 -0.22 0.45
N THR A 299 -14.06 -0.77 0.13
CA THR A 299 -12.97 -1.03 1.07
C THR A 299 -11.75 -0.21 0.66
N PHE A 300 -11.12 0.47 1.60
CA PHE A 300 -9.98 1.35 1.34
C PHE A 300 -8.73 0.80 2.02
N PHE A 301 -7.55 0.91 1.38
CA PHE A 301 -6.28 0.47 1.98
C PHE A 301 -6.30 -1.00 2.40
N ALA A 302 -6.56 -1.91 1.46
CA ALA A 302 -6.46 -3.35 1.71
C ALA A 302 -5.30 -3.99 0.94
N THR A 303 -4.65 -4.94 1.58
CA THR A 303 -3.51 -5.67 1.03
C THR A 303 -3.76 -7.16 1.04
N VAL A 304 -3.51 -7.81 -0.09
CA VAL A 304 -3.58 -9.26 -0.26
C VAL A 304 -2.19 -9.71 -0.67
N ARG A 305 -1.56 -10.52 0.17
CA ARG A 305 -0.15 -10.88 0.06
C ARG A 305 0.11 -12.35 0.32
N GLU A 306 1.01 -12.96 -0.46
CA GLU A 306 1.44 -14.37 -0.29
C GLU A 306 0.23 -15.32 -0.13
N THR A 307 -0.86 -14.98 -0.82
CA THR A 307 -2.18 -15.57 -0.61
C THR A 307 -2.54 -16.46 -1.79
N THR A 308 -3.20 -17.57 -1.52
CA THR A 308 -3.66 -18.51 -2.54
C THR A 308 -5.17 -18.45 -2.71
N ILE A 309 -5.60 -18.48 -3.98
CA ILE A 309 -6.99 -18.65 -4.38
C ILE A 309 -7.01 -19.69 -5.50
N LEU A 310 -7.27 -20.93 -5.13
CA LEU A 310 -7.15 -22.07 -6.04
C LEU A 310 -8.51 -22.66 -6.35
N LYS A 311 -8.78 -22.87 -7.64
CA LYS A 311 -9.96 -23.58 -8.13
C LYS A 311 -11.28 -22.91 -7.71
N PRO A 312 -11.46 -21.59 -7.89
CA PRO A 312 -12.71 -20.95 -7.51
C PRO A 312 -13.76 -21.16 -8.59
N TRP A 313 -14.50 -22.25 -8.46
CA TRP A 313 -15.67 -22.60 -9.28
C TRP A 313 -16.78 -23.19 -8.41
N HIS A 314 -17.99 -23.25 -8.96
CA HIS A 314 -19.08 -23.98 -8.35
C HIS A 314 -19.07 -25.45 -8.78
N ASP A 315 -19.31 -26.36 -7.84
CA ASP A 315 -19.38 -27.80 -8.15
C ASP A 315 -20.65 -28.16 -8.94
N LYS A 316 -21.71 -27.35 -8.79
CA LYS A 316 -23.00 -27.50 -9.48
C LYS A 316 -23.69 -26.13 -9.63
N PRO A 317 -24.56 -25.93 -10.64
CA PRO A 317 -25.33 -24.70 -10.76
C PRO A 317 -26.41 -24.64 -9.68
N LYS A 318 -26.75 -23.42 -9.22
CA LYS A 318 -28.00 -23.19 -8.50
C LYS A 318 -29.18 -23.46 -9.42
N ALA A 319 -30.31 -23.96 -8.88
CA ALA A 319 -31.47 -24.35 -9.69
C ALA A 319 -32.02 -23.19 -10.53
N GLU A 320 -32.03 -21.97 -9.98
CA GLU A 320 -32.41 -20.73 -10.67
C GLU A 320 -31.36 -20.20 -11.66
N LYS A 321 -30.22 -20.88 -11.76
CA LYS A 321 -29.10 -20.59 -12.68
C LYS A 321 -28.90 -21.69 -13.71
N ILE A 322 -29.98 -22.42 -13.98
CA ILE A 322 -30.13 -23.38 -15.07
C ILE A 322 -31.16 -22.83 -16.05
N SER A 323 -30.81 -22.72 -17.33
CA SER A 323 -31.74 -22.32 -18.38
C SER A 323 -32.78 -23.39 -18.67
N ALA A 324 -33.86 -23.03 -19.38
CA ALA A 324 -34.92 -23.98 -19.73
C ALA A 324 -34.42 -25.19 -20.55
N ASP A 325 -33.31 -25.03 -21.30
CA ASP A 325 -32.64 -26.08 -22.05
C ASP A 325 -31.54 -26.82 -21.26
N GLY A 326 -31.48 -26.63 -19.93
CA GLY A 326 -30.61 -27.39 -19.05
C GLY A 326 -29.14 -26.96 -19.05
N LYS A 327 -28.84 -25.69 -19.33
CA LYS A 327 -27.46 -25.15 -19.37
C LYS A 327 -27.16 -24.22 -18.21
N TRP A 328 -25.87 -24.05 -17.91
CA TRP A 328 -25.40 -23.04 -16.97
C TRP A 328 -25.77 -21.62 -17.44
N ILE A 329 -26.23 -20.77 -16.52
CA ILE A 329 -26.40 -19.33 -16.75
C ILE A 329 -25.29 -18.60 -16.01
N ALA A 330 -24.19 -18.29 -16.71
CA ALA A 330 -23.02 -17.64 -16.09
C ALA A 330 -23.29 -16.23 -15.55
N ASN A 331 -24.22 -15.47 -16.15
CA ASN A 331 -24.54 -14.13 -15.70
C ASN A 331 -25.17 -14.15 -14.28
N GLY A 332 -24.47 -13.54 -13.33
CA GLY A 332 -24.79 -13.59 -11.90
C GLY A 332 -24.64 -14.98 -11.27
N HIS A 333 -23.94 -15.92 -11.90
CA HIS A 333 -23.53 -17.21 -11.34
C HIS A 333 -22.17 -17.65 -11.90
N HIS A 334 -21.17 -16.86 -11.55
CA HIS A 334 -19.76 -17.06 -11.90
C HIS A 334 -18.90 -16.75 -10.67
N LEU A 335 -17.65 -17.22 -10.69
CA LEU A 335 -16.67 -16.92 -9.65
C LEU A 335 -15.43 -16.29 -10.27
N THR A 336 -14.88 -15.32 -9.56
CA THR A 336 -13.61 -14.65 -9.85
C THR A 336 -12.71 -14.86 -8.63
N GLY A 337 -11.39 -14.82 -8.79
CA GLY A 337 -10.47 -14.91 -7.65
C GLY A 337 -10.65 -13.73 -6.68
N ILE A 338 -10.36 -12.51 -7.14
CA ILE A 338 -10.62 -11.27 -6.40
C ILE A 338 -11.55 -10.34 -7.19
N TYR A 339 -12.64 -9.91 -6.56
CA TYR A 339 -13.56 -8.91 -7.10
C TYR A 339 -13.52 -7.63 -6.26
N THR A 340 -13.52 -6.46 -6.92
CA THR A 340 -13.62 -5.16 -6.24
C THR A 340 -14.60 -4.20 -6.91
N ALA A 341 -15.28 -3.38 -6.11
CA ALA A 341 -16.04 -2.22 -6.57
C ALA A 341 -16.11 -1.12 -5.49
N TYR A 342 -16.17 0.15 -5.90
CA TYR A 342 -16.20 1.33 -5.01
C TYR A 342 -15.03 1.41 -4.01
N THR A 343 -13.86 0.97 -4.44
CA THR A 343 -12.73 0.62 -3.58
C THR A 343 -11.49 1.47 -3.95
N GLU A 344 -10.61 1.78 -3.00
CA GLU A 344 -9.41 2.57 -3.28
C GLU A 344 -8.18 2.05 -2.54
N ASN A 345 -6.98 2.23 -3.11
CA ASN A 345 -5.70 1.91 -2.48
C ASN A 345 -5.55 0.41 -2.16
N ILE A 346 -5.70 -0.43 -3.18
CA ILE A 346 -5.58 -1.89 -3.04
C ILE A 346 -4.24 -2.37 -3.59
N LEU A 347 -3.57 -3.20 -2.80
CA LEU A 347 -2.36 -3.90 -3.17
C LEU A 347 -2.61 -5.41 -3.26
N VAL A 348 -2.30 -5.99 -4.41
CA VAL A 348 -2.24 -7.45 -4.60
C VAL A 348 -0.79 -7.81 -4.94
N ASP A 349 -0.09 -8.41 -3.98
CA ASP A 349 1.34 -8.70 -4.08
C ASP A 349 1.63 -10.18 -3.87
N SER A 350 2.41 -10.80 -4.74
CA SER A 350 2.96 -12.14 -4.49
C SER A 350 1.86 -13.20 -4.24
N CYS A 351 0.71 -13.08 -4.90
CA CYS A 351 -0.41 -14.02 -4.78
C CYS A 351 -0.41 -15.06 -5.90
N LEU A 352 -1.01 -16.21 -5.62
CA LEU A 352 -1.30 -17.25 -6.59
C LEU A 352 -2.82 -17.38 -6.76
N ILE A 353 -3.31 -17.05 -7.95
CA ILE A 353 -4.72 -17.21 -8.30
C ILE A 353 -4.81 -18.09 -9.53
N ASP A 354 -5.46 -19.23 -9.38
CA ASP A 354 -5.43 -20.27 -10.40
C ASP A 354 -6.82 -20.86 -10.67
N HIS A 355 -7.07 -21.11 -11.96
CA HIS A 355 -8.21 -21.89 -12.44
C HIS A 355 -9.56 -21.23 -12.11
N ALA A 356 -9.61 -19.91 -12.26
CA ALA A 356 -10.77 -19.13 -11.83
C ALA A 356 -11.98 -19.28 -12.75
N GLY A 357 -13.08 -19.77 -12.16
CA GLY A 357 -14.44 -19.76 -12.70
C GLY A 357 -14.74 -20.74 -13.82
N TRP A 358 -14.07 -21.89 -13.84
CA TRP A 358 -14.41 -23.06 -14.65
C TRP A 358 -13.77 -24.33 -14.06
N ALA A 359 -14.24 -25.51 -14.45
CA ALA A 359 -13.69 -26.79 -14.00
C ALA A 359 -13.46 -27.76 -15.16
N GLU A 360 -12.43 -28.60 -15.04
CA GLU A 360 -12.11 -29.63 -16.04
C GLU A 360 -13.30 -30.55 -16.34
N GLY A 361 -13.41 -30.95 -17.61
CA GLY A 361 -14.50 -31.81 -18.08
C GLY A 361 -15.84 -31.11 -18.29
N TYR A 362 -15.88 -29.76 -18.25
CA TYR A 362 -17.07 -29.00 -18.63
C TYR A 362 -17.50 -29.32 -20.08
N ASP A 363 -18.78 -29.14 -20.37
CA ASP A 363 -19.32 -29.29 -21.72
C ASP A 363 -19.20 -27.98 -22.51
N TYR A 364 -18.77 -28.05 -23.77
CA TYR A 364 -18.64 -26.88 -24.66
C TYR A 364 -19.98 -26.14 -24.83
N ASN A 365 -21.10 -26.87 -24.85
CA ASN A 365 -22.45 -26.29 -24.90
C ASN A 365 -23.02 -25.95 -23.53
N GLY A 366 -22.22 -26.11 -22.47
CA GLY A 366 -22.47 -25.72 -21.09
C GLY A 366 -23.63 -26.41 -20.41
N SER A 367 -23.80 -27.71 -20.63
CA SER A 367 -24.72 -28.57 -19.87
C SER A 367 -24.57 -28.41 -18.35
N ALA A 368 -25.68 -28.19 -17.65
CA ALA A 368 -25.75 -28.10 -16.19
C ALA A 368 -25.45 -29.43 -15.48
N ALA A 369 -25.45 -30.55 -16.20
CA ALA A 369 -25.07 -31.87 -15.69
C ALA A 369 -23.55 -32.08 -15.65
N MET A 370 -22.78 -31.20 -16.30
CA MET A 370 -21.32 -31.24 -16.36
C MET A 370 -20.72 -30.14 -15.46
N PRO A 371 -19.42 -30.23 -15.11
CA PRO A 371 -18.72 -29.21 -14.34
C PRO A 371 -18.86 -27.80 -14.93
N MET A 372 -18.64 -26.79 -14.10
CA MET A 372 -18.84 -25.38 -14.45
C MET A 372 -18.06 -25.01 -15.74
N PRO A 373 -18.76 -24.61 -16.82
CA PRO A 373 -18.11 -24.12 -18.02
C PRO A 373 -17.56 -22.72 -17.77
N MET A 374 -16.68 -22.30 -18.65
CA MET A 374 -16.17 -20.95 -18.63
C MET A 374 -17.21 -19.90 -18.97
N SER A 375 -16.87 -18.67 -18.64
CA SER A 375 -17.56 -17.48 -19.12
C SER A 375 -16.64 -16.28 -19.17
N LYS A 376 -17.02 -15.28 -19.95
CA LYS A 376 -16.40 -13.95 -19.99
C LYS A 376 -16.46 -13.16 -18.66
N TYR A 377 -17.22 -13.64 -17.67
CA TYR A 377 -17.42 -12.98 -16.37
C TYR A 377 -16.45 -13.46 -15.27
N SER A 378 -15.73 -14.55 -15.53
CA SER A 378 -14.83 -15.19 -14.56
C SER A 378 -13.37 -14.81 -14.83
N HIS A 379 -12.70 -14.18 -13.86
CA HIS A 379 -11.32 -13.69 -13.98
C HIS A 379 -10.48 -14.14 -12.77
N ALA A 380 -9.16 -14.09 -12.86
CA ALA A 380 -8.34 -14.16 -11.64
C ALA A 380 -8.55 -12.89 -10.80
N LEU A 381 -8.44 -11.72 -11.44
CA LEU A 381 -8.67 -10.41 -10.80
C LEU A 381 -9.66 -9.57 -11.61
N TYR A 382 -10.70 -9.04 -10.95
CA TYR A 382 -11.65 -8.10 -11.55
C TYR A 382 -11.81 -6.84 -10.70
N PHE A 383 -11.51 -5.70 -11.31
CA PHE A 383 -11.65 -4.37 -10.71
C PHE A 383 -12.65 -3.53 -11.51
N ALA A 384 -13.74 -3.12 -10.87
CA ALA A 384 -14.79 -2.31 -11.47
C ALA A 384 -14.34 -0.87 -11.79
N ALA A 385 -15.18 -0.13 -12.53
CA ALA A 385 -14.86 1.21 -13.06
C ALA A 385 -14.77 2.32 -11.99
N ASP A 386 -15.18 2.03 -10.76
CA ASP A 386 -15.16 2.91 -9.60
C ASP A 386 -14.10 2.47 -8.58
N THR A 387 -13.04 1.81 -9.05
CA THR A 387 -11.92 1.36 -8.22
C THR A 387 -10.62 2.07 -8.62
N PHE A 388 -9.90 2.67 -7.66
CA PHE A 388 -8.73 3.53 -7.95
C PHE A 388 -7.51 3.22 -7.07
N ASN A 389 -6.34 3.71 -7.47
CA ASN A 389 -5.06 3.53 -6.79
C ASN A 389 -4.71 2.05 -6.58
N ILE A 390 -4.66 1.30 -7.66
CA ILE A 390 -4.44 -0.15 -7.61
C ILE A 390 -3.00 -0.48 -7.99
N THR A 391 -2.38 -1.38 -7.22
CA THR A 391 -1.09 -1.98 -7.55
C THR A 391 -1.22 -3.49 -7.51
N ILE A 392 -0.85 -4.15 -8.61
CA ILE A 392 -0.85 -5.60 -8.77
C ILE A 392 0.59 -5.99 -9.15
N ARG A 393 1.30 -6.71 -8.28
CA ARG A 393 2.69 -7.07 -8.54
C ARG A 393 3.13 -8.44 -8.06
N ASN A 394 4.14 -9.01 -8.74
CA ASN A 394 4.77 -10.28 -8.37
C ASN A 394 3.81 -11.48 -8.25
N ASN A 395 2.64 -11.42 -8.89
CA ASN A 395 1.64 -12.48 -8.78
C ASN A 395 1.83 -13.55 -9.87
N LEU A 396 1.41 -14.78 -9.57
CA LEU A 396 1.12 -15.81 -10.56
C LEU A 396 -0.39 -15.88 -10.77
N LEU A 397 -0.85 -15.45 -11.96
CA LEU A 397 -2.27 -15.47 -12.34
C LEU A 397 -2.43 -16.47 -13.47
N SER A 398 -3.09 -17.60 -13.22
CA SER A 398 -3.07 -18.70 -14.17
C SER A 398 -4.42 -19.34 -14.45
N ARG A 399 -4.55 -19.86 -15.68
CA ARG A 399 -5.67 -20.72 -16.11
C ARG A 399 -7.05 -20.13 -15.83
N SER A 400 -7.19 -18.81 -15.82
CA SER A 400 -8.49 -18.17 -15.60
C SER A 400 -9.40 -18.39 -16.80
N SER A 401 -10.71 -18.49 -16.54
CA SER A 401 -11.73 -18.66 -17.57
C SER A 401 -11.68 -17.59 -18.66
N SER A 402 -11.61 -16.30 -18.29
CA SER A 402 -11.50 -15.18 -19.23
C SER A 402 -10.16 -14.47 -19.13
N CYS A 403 -9.95 -13.66 -18.07
CA CYS A 403 -8.77 -12.80 -17.98
C CYS A 403 -7.94 -13.12 -16.73
N GLY A 404 -6.62 -12.99 -16.82
CA GLY A 404 -5.77 -12.90 -15.64
C GLY A 404 -6.09 -11.63 -14.84
N VAL A 405 -6.12 -10.48 -15.52
CA VAL A 405 -6.54 -9.20 -14.91
C VAL A 405 -7.59 -8.52 -15.78
N GLN A 406 -8.65 -8.03 -15.15
CA GLN A 406 -9.63 -7.12 -15.75
C GLN A 406 -9.68 -5.82 -14.91
N MET A 407 -9.20 -4.71 -15.48
CA MET A 407 -9.20 -3.39 -14.86
C MET A 407 -9.95 -2.37 -15.71
N ARG A 408 -10.75 -1.49 -15.09
CA ARG A 408 -11.56 -0.48 -15.78
C ARG A 408 -11.20 0.99 -15.51
N SER A 409 -10.21 1.27 -14.65
CA SER A 409 -10.00 2.63 -14.11
C SER A 409 -8.56 3.10 -14.03
N GLY A 410 -7.60 2.32 -14.51
CA GLY A 410 -6.17 2.59 -14.38
C GLY A 410 -5.51 1.84 -13.22
N LEU A 411 -4.24 1.46 -13.38
CA LEU A 411 -3.46 0.73 -12.37
C LEU A 411 -1.94 0.79 -12.60
N GLN A 412 -1.20 0.35 -11.59
CA GLN A 412 0.18 -0.15 -11.69
C GLN A 412 0.15 -1.68 -11.76
N LEU A 413 0.47 -2.26 -12.92
CA LEU A 413 0.59 -3.69 -13.14
C LEU A 413 2.07 -4.02 -13.36
N GLU A 414 2.73 -4.60 -12.36
CA GLU A 414 4.19 -4.71 -12.36
C GLU A 414 4.71 -6.11 -12.05
N GLY A 415 5.57 -6.67 -12.90
CA GLY A 415 6.30 -7.88 -12.55
C GLY A 415 5.40 -9.07 -12.24
N ASN A 416 4.29 -9.24 -12.96
CA ASN A 416 3.41 -10.41 -12.80
C ASN A 416 3.72 -11.47 -13.86
N LEU A 417 3.52 -12.73 -13.49
CA LEU A 417 3.56 -13.87 -14.39
C LEU A 417 2.13 -14.32 -14.68
N LEU A 418 1.69 -14.14 -15.93
CA LEU A 418 0.34 -14.50 -16.36
C LEU A 418 0.41 -15.71 -17.30
N VAL A 419 -0.19 -16.82 -16.90
CA VAL A 419 0.03 -18.11 -17.58
C VAL A 419 -1.27 -18.79 -17.95
N ASP A 420 -1.43 -19.16 -19.22
CA ASP A 420 -2.54 -19.98 -19.69
C ASP A 420 -3.94 -19.36 -19.46
N ASN A 421 -3.99 -18.02 -19.42
CA ASN A 421 -5.24 -17.29 -19.41
C ASN A 421 -5.72 -17.06 -20.84
N ASN A 422 -7.03 -17.04 -21.04
CA ASN A 422 -7.65 -16.73 -22.33
C ASN A 422 -7.32 -15.29 -22.81
N LEU A 423 -7.21 -14.36 -21.86
CA LEU A 423 -6.54 -13.07 -22.01
C LEU A 423 -5.59 -12.86 -20.82
N GLY A 424 -4.34 -12.50 -21.07
CA GLY A 424 -3.40 -12.16 -20.01
C GLY A 424 -3.94 -11.02 -19.13
N ALA A 425 -4.07 -9.81 -19.69
CA ALA A 425 -4.72 -8.70 -18.98
C ALA A 425 -5.49 -7.75 -19.91
N ALA A 426 -6.71 -7.40 -19.49
CA ALA A 426 -7.52 -6.29 -19.99
C ALA A 426 -7.37 -5.09 -19.05
N VAL A 427 -6.74 -4.02 -19.52
CA VAL A 427 -6.46 -2.80 -18.77
C VAL A 427 -7.08 -1.61 -19.50
N ASN A 428 -8.32 -1.30 -19.16
CA ASN A 428 -9.21 -0.45 -19.96
C ASN A 428 -9.69 0.78 -19.19
N SER A 429 -8.81 1.78 -19.00
CA SER A 429 -9.15 3.10 -18.44
C SER A 429 -9.82 3.97 -19.52
N THR A 430 -11.05 3.61 -19.89
CA THR A 430 -11.73 4.18 -21.06
C THR A 430 -12.14 5.64 -20.82
N GLY A 431 -11.89 6.51 -21.80
CA GLY A 431 -12.44 7.87 -21.83
C GLY A 431 -11.69 8.93 -21.02
N GLY A 432 -10.48 8.65 -20.51
CA GLY A 432 -9.65 9.65 -19.82
C GLY A 432 -10.18 10.09 -18.44
N VAL A 433 -11.26 9.49 -17.96
CA VAL A 433 -11.87 9.79 -16.64
C VAL A 433 -11.13 9.14 -15.47
N GLY A 434 -10.44 8.02 -15.72
CA GLY A 434 -9.71 7.25 -14.73
C GLY A 434 -8.27 7.72 -14.50
N GLN A 435 -7.41 6.77 -14.13
CA GLN A 435 -5.98 6.92 -13.94
C GLN A 435 -5.20 6.44 -15.17
N PHE A 436 -3.94 6.85 -15.25
CA PHE A 436 -2.99 6.30 -16.22
C PHE A 436 -2.75 4.80 -15.96
N ASN A 437 -2.51 4.05 -17.03
CA ASN A 437 -2.10 2.67 -16.96
C ASN A 437 -0.56 2.58 -17.01
N ASN A 438 0.04 2.00 -15.98
CA ASN A 438 1.45 1.65 -15.93
C ASN A 438 1.57 0.12 -15.98
N VAL A 439 2.01 -0.43 -17.11
CA VAL A 439 2.17 -1.88 -17.32
C VAL A 439 3.65 -2.18 -17.48
N ILE A 440 4.28 -2.70 -16.43
CA ILE A 440 5.75 -2.72 -16.29
C ILE A 440 6.27 -4.14 -16.05
N ASP A 441 7.20 -4.59 -16.88
CA ASP A 441 8.00 -5.81 -16.67
C ASP A 441 7.20 -7.09 -16.36
N ASN A 442 5.98 -7.20 -16.89
CA ASN A 442 5.16 -8.41 -16.78
C ASN A 442 5.58 -9.44 -17.84
N VAL A 443 5.33 -10.72 -17.54
CA VAL A 443 5.61 -11.85 -18.44
C VAL A 443 4.33 -12.65 -18.67
N ILE A 444 4.01 -12.91 -19.94
CA ILE A 444 2.86 -13.71 -20.36
C ILE A 444 3.33 -14.92 -21.15
N TYR A 445 2.87 -16.09 -20.74
CA TYR A 445 3.10 -17.38 -21.41
C TYR A 445 1.82 -18.16 -21.57
N SER A 446 1.71 -18.99 -22.63
CA SER A 446 0.57 -19.87 -22.88
C SER A 446 -0.75 -19.11 -23.01
N ALA A 447 -1.38 -19.19 -24.18
CA ALA A 447 -2.77 -18.77 -24.33
C ALA A 447 -3.68 -19.87 -23.80
N GLY A 448 -4.79 -19.48 -23.17
CA GLY A 448 -5.72 -20.45 -22.60
C GLY A 448 -6.42 -21.33 -23.64
N TYR A 449 -6.78 -20.78 -24.81
CA TYR A 449 -7.56 -21.44 -25.89
C TYR A 449 -8.85 -22.13 -25.43
N LYS A 450 -9.39 -21.70 -24.30
CA LYS A 450 -10.48 -22.40 -23.67
C LYS A 450 -11.80 -21.91 -24.29
N ARG A 451 -12.61 -22.82 -24.81
CA ARG A 451 -13.79 -22.52 -25.65
C ARG A 451 -15.13 -22.85 -25.00
N VAL A 452 -16.16 -22.05 -25.31
CA VAL A 452 -17.57 -22.31 -24.99
C VAL A 452 -18.48 -21.80 -26.11
N ALA A 453 -19.66 -22.43 -26.30
CA ALA A 453 -20.60 -22.07 -27.35
C ALA A 453 -21.32 -20.72 -27.11
N TYR A 454 -21.27 -20.18 -25.89
CA TYR A 454 -21.98 -18.98 -25.47
C TYR A 454 -21.20 -18.25 -24.37
N GLU A 455 -21.35 -16.92 -24.30
CA GLU A 455 -20.66 -16.08 -23.30
C GLU A 455 -19.14 -16.28 -23.27
N GLU A 456 -18.56 -16.62 -24.43
CA GLU A 456 -17.13 -16.79 -24.63
C GLU A 456 -16.39 -15.45 -24.45
N GLY A 457 -15.28 -15.48 -23.72
CA GLY A 457 -14.39 -14.32 -23.56
C GLY A 457 -13.39 -14.22 -24.72
N ALA A 458 -12.31 -13.48 -24.48
CA ALA A 458 -11.10 -13.59 -25.32
C ALA A 458 -10.56 -15.03 -25.27
N LEU A 459 -9.69 -15.41 -26.22
CA LEU A 459 -9.20 -16.80 -26.35
C LEU A 459 -7.67 -16.91 -26.31
N ASP A 460 -6.99 -16.03 -27.02
CA ASP A 460 -5.55 -16.08 -27.25
C ASP A 460 -4.88 -14.71 -27.20
N TRP A 461 -5.35 -13.83 -26.30
CA TRP A 461 -4.86 -12.46 -26.21
C TRP A 461 -3.77 -12.33 -25.15
N GLY A 462 -2.66 -11.65 -25.47
CA GLY A 462 -1.66 -11.32 -24.46
C GLY A 462 -2.14 -10.13 -23.61
N PHE A 463 -2.15 -8.95 -24.22
CA PHE A 463 -2.67 -7.73 -23.60
C PHE A 463 -3.79 -7.07 -24.41
N ASP A 464 -4.80 -6.56 -23.70
CA ASP A 464 -5.74 -5.55 -24.17
C ASP A 464 -5.56 -4.30 -23.30
N VAL A 465 -4.81 -3.29 -23.76
CA VAL A 465 -4.56 -2.07 -22.97
C VAL A 465 -5.16 -0.87 -23.68
N ASN A 466 -6.19 -0.29 -23.07
CA ASN A 466 -6.84 0.92 -23.54
C ASN A 466 -6.83 2.02 -22.47
N GLY A 467 -6.64 3.25 -22.92
CA GLY A 467 -6.54 4.43 -22.07
C GLY A 467 -5.51 5.41 -22.62
N PRO A 468 -5.79 6.72 -22.57
CA PRO A 468 -4.91 7.71 -23.17
C PRO A 468 -3.58 7.81 -22.40
N LEU A 469 -2.48 7.94 -23.15
CA LEU A 469 -1.10 8.02 -22.62
C LEU A 469 -0.70 6.89 -21.66
N SER A 470 -1.24 5.68 -21.88
CA SER A 470 -0.81 4.47 -21.17
C SER A 470 0.65 4.13 -21.50
N SER A 471 1.33 3.48 -20.55
CA SER A 471 2.75 3.12 -20.66
C SER A 471 2.95 1.62 -20.49
N MET A 472 3.59 1.00 -21.47
CA MET A 472 3.91 -0.42 -21.50
C MET A 472 5.43 -0.57 -21.61
N VAL A 473 6.09 -0.91 -20.50
CA VAL A 473 7.56 -0.86 -20.42
C VAL A 473 8.14 -2.17 -19.92
N GLY A 474 8.99 -2.81 -20.72
CA GLY A 474 9.71 -4.04 -20.43
C GLY A 474 8.84 -5.31 -20.37
N ASN A 475 7.65 -5.33 -20.94
CA ASN A 475 6.82 -6.54 -20.89
C ASN A 475 7.28 -7.59 -21.92
N VAL A 476 7.07 -8.87 -21.61
CA VAL A 476 7.33 -10.01 -22.50
C VAL A 476 6.05 -10.83 -22.67
N ILE A 477 5.69 -11.14 -23.92
CA ILE A 477 4.58 -12.03 -24.28
C ILE A 477 5.16 -13.08 -25.21
N ALA A 478 5.17 -14.33 -24.79
CA ALA A 478 5.87 -15.36 -25.53
C ALA A 478 5.15 -16.69 -25.52
N HIS A 479 5.34 -17.46 -26.59
CA HIS A 479 4.89 -18.85 -26.72
C HIS A 479 3.43 -19.04 -26.35
N GLY A 480 2.55 -18.62 -27.26
CA GLY A 480 1.11 -18.81 -27.10
C GLY A 480 0.70 -20.27 -27.00
N LYS A 481 1.53 -21.19 -27.50
CA LYS A 481 1.28 -22.64 -27.50
C LYS A 481 2.50 -23.35 -26.95
N ASN A 482 2.33 -24.52 -26.34
CA ASN A 482 3.44 -25.37 -25.94
C ASN A 482 4.22 -25.89 -27.18
N PRO A 483 5.48 -25.49 -27.39
CA PRO A 483 6.27 -26.01 -28.50
C PRO A 483 6.73 -27.46 -28.28
N ASP A 484 6.68 -27.95 -27.04
CA ASP A 484 7.10 -29.31 -26.65
C ASP A 484 5.91 -30.30 -26.60
N ASP A 485 4.67 -29.83 -26.84
CA ASP A 485 3.45 -30.66 -27.00
C ASP A 485 2.76 -30.41 -28.35
N PRO A 486 3.03 -31.23 -29.37
CA PRO A 486 2.40 -31.11 -30.69
C PRO A 486 0.87 -31.25 -30.65
N ALA A 487 0.32 -32.03 -29.72
CA ALA A 487 -1.13 -32.26 -29.65
C ALA A 487 -1.88 -31.01 -29.15
N GLU A 488 -1.27 -30.22 -28.27
CA GLU A 488 -1.75 -28.91 -27.84
C GLU A 488 -1.66 -27.89 -28.99
N ALA A 489 -0.51 -27.83 -29.67
CA ALA A 489 -0.25 -26.87 -30.74
C ALA A 489 -1.25 -26.97 -31.92
N HIS A 490 -1.73 -28.18 -32.21
CA HIS A 490 -2.72 -28.44 -33.28
C HIS A 490 -4.17 -28.07 -32.92
N LYS A 491 -4.53 -28.03 -31.62
CA LYS A 491 -5.89 -27.68 -31.16
C LYS A 491 -6.11 -26.18 -31.04
N ALA A 492 -5.03 -25.43 -30.88
CA ALA A 492 -5.05 -23.99 -30.72
C ALA A 492 -5.39 -23.26 -32.03
N VAL A 493 -6.56 -22.62 -32.07
CA VAL A 493 -7.02 -21.77 -33.18
C VAL A 493 -6.33 -20.40 -33.08
N ASN A 494 -5.71 -19.92 -34.16
CA ASN A 494 -5.14 -18.56 -34.18
C ASN A 494 -6.28 -17.56 -34.44
N TRP A 495 -6.72 -16.85 -33.41
CA TRP A 495 -7.77 -15.85 -33.57
C TRP A 495 -7.20 -14.42 -33.47
N ASN A 496 -6.18 -14.11 -32.64
CA ASN A 496 -5.80 -12.70 -32.40
C ASN A 496 -4.33 -12.40 -32.01
N ASP A 497 -4.11 -11.13 -31.61
CA ASP A 497 -2.85 -10.42 -31.39
C ASP A 497 -2.21 -10.65 -30.01
N GLY A 498 -0.87 -10.65 -29.95
CA GLY A 498 -0.15 -10.58 -28.67
C GLY A 498 -0.43 -9.29 -27.90
N VAL A 499 -0.66 -8.18 -28.59
CA VAL A 499 -0.96 -6.86 -28.01
C VAL A 499 -2.07 -6.18 -28.81
N SER A 500 -3.23 -5.97 -28.20
CA SER A 500 -4.35 -5.18 -28.73
C SER A 500 -4.45 -3.85 -27.97
N THR A 501 -4.23 -2.72 -28.65
CA THR A 501 -4.09 -1.43 -27.95
C THR A 501 -4.44 -0.21 -28.81
N SER A 502 -5.00 0.84 -28.17
CA SER A 502 -5.00 2.22 -28.70
C SER A 502 -3.61 2.88 -28.71
N ALA A 503 -3.47 4.12 -29.19
CA ALA A 503 -2.22 4.90 -29.07
C ALA A 503 -1.69 4.97 -27.62
N LYS A 504 -0.36 4.84 -27.46
CA LYS A 504 0.35 4.77 -26.16
C LYS A 504 1.35 5.90 -26.02
N MET A 505 1.70 6.24 -24.78
CA MET A 505 2.85 7.11 -24.52
C MET A 505 4.15 6.37 -24.86
N THR A 506 4.25 5.12 -24.43
CA THR A 506 5.38 4.24 -24.72
C THR A 506 4.92 2.78 -24.75
N ASP A 507 5.49 2.00 -25.66
CA ASP A 507 5.27 0.56 -25.77
C ASP A 507 6.49 -0.15 -26.39
N ASP A 508 7.32 -0.73 -25.53
CA ASP A 508 8.48 -1.56 -25.90
C ASP A 508 8.21 -3.07 -25.71
N THR A 509 6.95 -3.47 -25.57
CA THR A 509 6.55 -4.86 -25.29
C THR A 509 7.12 -5.82 -26.33
N GLN A 510 7.82 -6.86 -25.86
CA GLN A 510 8.42 -7.89 -26.68
C GLN A 510 7.42 -9.03 -26.90
N VAL A 511 7.18 -9.39 -28.16
CA VAL A 511 6.25 -10.48 -28.53
C VAL A 511 6.99 -11.53 -29.34
N TRP A 512 6.93 -12.80 -28.92
CA TRP A 512 7.59 -13.93 -29.58
C TRP A 512 6.68 -15.15 -29.72
N LYS A 513 6.49 -15.65 -30.95
CA LYS A 513 5.66 -16.84 -31.22
C LYS A 513 4.27 -16.77 -30.55
N TRP A 514 3.63 -15.61 -30.67
CA TRP A 514 2.26 -15.34 -30.26
C TRP A 514 1.55 -14.63 -31.40
N GLY A 515 0.49 -15.23 -31.95
CA GLY A 515 -0.12 -14.74 -33.19
C GLY A 515 0.82 -14.84 -34.41
N ALA A 516 0.60 -13.99 -35.41
CA ALA A 516 1.27 -14.09 -36.71
C ALA A 516 2.64 -13.38 -36.81
N ALA A 517 2.99 -12.46 -35.90
CA ALA A 517 4.20 -11.65 -36.01
C ALA A 517 4.89 -11.41 -34.66
N SER A 518 6.21 -11.58 -34.63
CA SER A 518 7.06 -11.18 -33.52
C SER A 518 7.27 -9.65 -33.50
N ARG A 519 7.44 -9.06 -32.32
CA ARG A 519 7.56 -7.61 -32.10
C ARG A 519 8.67 -7.28 -31.12
N ASN A 520 9.46 -6.22 -31.36
CA ASN A 520 10.49 -5.69 -30.45
C ASN A 520 11.56 -6.73 -29.99
N VAL A 521 11.85 -7.73 -30.83
CA VAL A 521 12.84 -8.80 -30.56
C VAL A 521 14.04 -8.78 -31.52
N GLY A 522 14.18 -7.73 -32.33
CA GLY A 522 15.27 -7.60 -33.29
C GLY A 522 16.65 -7.63 -32.59
N GLY A 523 17.60 -8.39 -33.13
CA GLY A 523 18.95 -8.53 -32.58
C GLY A 523 19.10 -9.58 -31.46
N LEU A 524 18.00 -10.22 -31.03
CA LEU A 524 18.04 -11.32 -30.06
C LEU A 524 18.18 -12.68 -30.78
N ALA A 525 18.85 -13.64 -30.14
CA ALA A 525 19.06 -14.97 -30.68
C ALA A 525 17.76 -15.79 -30.68
N PRO A 526 17.19 -16.19 -31.85
CA PRO A 526 15.93 -16.91 -31.90
C PRO A 526 15.96 -18.24 -31.13
N ALA A 527 17.08 -18.95 -31.14
CA ALA A 527 17.25 -20.20 -30.39
C ALA A 527 17.05 -20.00 -28.88
N THR A 528 17.61 -18.91 -28.32
CA THR A 528 17.41 -18.59 -26.90
C THR A 528 15.96 -18.24 -26.60
N LEU A 529 15.31 -17.44 -27.44
CA LEU A 529 13.89 -17.10 -27.28
C LEU A 529 13.01 -18.35 -27.35
N ASP A 530 13.34 -19.28 -28.25
CA ASP A 530 12.65 -20.57 -28.42
C ASP A 530 12.76 -21.50 -27.22
N GLU A 531 13.88 -21.45 -26.50
CA GLU A 531 14.07 -22.22 -25.26
C GLU A 531 13.40 -21.58 -24.05
N THR A 532 13.02 -20.31 -24.13
CA THR A 532 12.54 -19.53 -22.99
C THR A 532 11.02 -19.67 -22.83
N THR A 533 10.57 -20.85 -22.37
CA THR A 533 9.15 -21.21 -22.20
C THR A 533 8.77 -21.49 -20.74
N ILE A 534 7.49 -21.32 -20.39
CA ILE A 534 7.00 -21.66 -19.05
C ILE A 534 7.12 -23.16 -18.74
N TRP A 535 6.89 -24.05 -19.71
CA TRP A 535 6.94 -25.50 -19.51
C TRP A 535 8.36 -25.99 -19.20
N ARG A 536 9.38 -25.46 -19.89
CA ARG A 536 10.78 -25.80 -19.62
C ARG A 536 11.25 -25.20 -18.30
N ARG A 537 10.83 -23.97 -17.98
CA ARG A 537 11.12 -23.36 -16.68
C ARG A 537 10.48 -24.12 -15.52
N ALA A 538 9.24 -24.56 -15.69
CA ALA A 538 8.57 -25.45 -14.75
C ALA A 538 9.30 -26.79 -14.61
N GLY A 539 9.75 -27.37 -15.74
CA GLY A 539 10.58 -28.56 -15.77
C GLY A 539 11.86 -28.40 -14.95
N GLU A 540 12.61 -27.31 -15.17
CA GLU A 540 13.83 -26.98 -14.43
C GLU A 540 13.59 -26.98 -12.90
N ARG A 541 12.53 -26.30 -12.44
CA ARG A 541 12.17 -26.26 -11.00
C ARG A 541 11.78 -27.62 -10.43
N LEU A 542 11.23 -28.51 -11.26
CA LEU A 542 10.78 -29.84 -10.87
C LEU A 542 11.79 -30.95 -11.17
N GLY A 543 12.98 -30.61 -11.69
CA GLY A 543 13.98 -31.60 -12.11
C GLY A 543 13.57 -32.45 -13.31
N LYS A 544 12.75 -31.90 -14.22
CA LYS A 544 12.25 -32.54 -15.45
C LYS A 544 12.71 -31.77 -16.69
N GLN A 545 12.65 -32.40 -17.87
CA GLN A 545 12.92 -31.70 -19.14
C GLN A 545 11.89 -30.59 -19.40
N TRP A 546 10.62 -30.88 -19.12
CA TRP A 546 9.52 -29.92 -19.11
C TRP A 546 8.46 -30.40 -18.11
N ALA A 547 7.56 -29.51 -17.69
CA ALA A 547 6.42 -29.83 -16.85
C ALA A 547 5.18 -29.02 -17.27
N SER A 548 4.00 -29.51 -16.92
CA SER A 548 2.73 -28.82 -17.19
C SER A 548 2.56 -27.57 -16.32
N VAL A 549 1.72 -26.63 -16.78
CA VAL A 549 1.32 -25.46 -15.98
C VAL A 549 0.67 -25.88 -14.66
N ALA A 550 -0.08 -27.00 -14.64
CA ALA A 550 -0.70 -27.54 -13.44
C ALA A 550 0.33 -27.96 -12.38
N GLU A 551 1.41 -28.63 -12.80
CA GLU A 551 2.51 -29.04 -11.91
C GLU A 551 3.29 -27.83 -11.40
N TYR A 552 3.51 -26.82 -12.25
CA TYR A 552 4.14 -25.57 -11.85
C TYR A 552 3.33 -24.83 -10.78
N VAL A 553 2.01 -24.67 -10.99
CA VAL A 553 1.12 -24.06 -10.00
C VAL A 553 1.15 -24.81 -8.67
N ALA A 554 1.13 -26.15 -8.69
CA ALA A 554 1.23 -26.95 -7.47
C ALA A 554 2.58 -26.76 -6.75
N HIS A 555 3.68 -26.62 -7.50
CA HIS A 555 4.99 -26.30 -6.94
C HIS A 555 5.00 -24.91 -6.28
N VAL A 556 4.44 -23.90 -6.93
CA VAL A 556 4.36 -22.52 -6.39
C VAL A 556 3.46 -22.48 -5.15
N ALA A 557 2.33 -23.16 -5.16
CA ALA A 557 1.40 -23.21 -4.02
C ALA A 557 2.03 -23.87 -2.76
N ALA A 558 2.99 -24.78 -2.95
CA ALA A 558 3.69 -25.45 -1.86
C ALA A 558 4.96 -24.69 -1.40
N ALA A 559 5.32 -23.61 -2.09
CA ALA A 559 6.52 -22.84 -1.77
C ALA A 559 6.32 -21.93 -0.56
N PRO A 560 7.38 -21.63 0.20
CA PRO A 560 7.30 -20.70 1.32
C PRO A 560 7.07 -19.24 0.89
N SER A 561 7.34 -18.91 -0.38
CA SER A 561 7.23 -17.56 -0.94
C SER A 561 6.85 -17.67 -2.42
N ILE A 562 5.63 -17.25 -2.74
CA ILE A 562 5.13 -17.20 -4.12
C ILE A 562 5.87 -16.08 -4.86
N GLY A 563 6.05 -14.94 -4.20
CA GLY A 563 6.68 -13.76 -4.78
C GLY A 563 8.12 -13.99 -5.22
N ASP A 564 8.90 -14.76 -4.45
CA ASP A 564 10.30 -15.05 -4.82
C ASP A 564 10.40 -15.91 -6.08
N ILE A 565 9.56 -16.94 -6.20
CA ILE A 565 9.52 -17.78 -7.40
C ILE A 565 9.14 -16.94 -8.63
N VAL A 566 8.09 -16.11 -8.51
CA VAL A 566 7.64 -15.25 -9.62
C VAL A 566 8.73 -14.25 -10.01
N ARG A 567 9.35 -13.56 -9.05
CA ARG A 567 10.44 -12.61 -9.33
C ARG A 567 11.65 -13.29 -9.99
N GLU A 568 12.00 -14.50 -9.57
CA GLU A 568 13.08 -15.28 -10.18
C GLU A 568 12.73 -15.68 -11.62
N ASP A 569 11.52 -16.13 -11.89
CA ASP A 569 11.09 -16.57 -13.23
C ASP A 569 10.97 -15.40 -14.21
N ILE A 570 10.54 -14.24 -13.73
CA ILE A 570 10.55 -13.00 -14.51
C ILE A 570 11.98 -12.58 -14.81
N ARG A 571 12.89 -12.57 -13.81
CA ARG A 571 14.31 -12.25 -14.04
C ARG A 571 14.95 -13.19 -15.05
N TRP A 572 14.70 -14.50 -14.92
CA TRP A 572 15.17 -15.52 -15.86
C TRP A 572 14.68 -15.23 -17.27
N THR A 573 13.38 -14.98 -17.45
CA THR A 573 12.78 -14.65 -18.75
C THR A 573 13.40 -13.38 -19.34
N LYS A 574 13.43 -12.31 -18.55
CA LYS A 574 13.90 -10.98 -18.97
C LYS A 574 15.36 -10.97 -19.38
N SER A 575 16.21 -11.74 -18.69
CA SER A 575 17.61 -11.90 -19.07
C SER A 575 17.77 -12.53 -20.47
N ARG A 576 16.94 -13.52 -20.80
CA ARG A 576 16.97 -14.23 -22.09
C ARG A 576 16.31 -13.44 -23.22
N PHE A 577 15.41 -12.53 -22.89
CA PHE A 577 14.82 -11.54 -23.81
C PHE A 577 15.65 -10.24 -23.92
N GLY A 578 16.89 -10.23 -23.44
CA GLY A 578 17.82 -9.11 -23.62
C GLY A 578 17.45 -7.83 -22.85
N SER A 579 16.53 -7.93 -21.88
CA SER A 579 16.11 -6.81 -21.04
C SER A 579 16.23 -7.17 -19.55
N PRO A 580 17.44 -7.57 -19.08
CA PRO A 580 17.63 -8.08 -17.73
C PRO A 580 17.20 -7.06 -16.68
N ILE A 581 16.55 -7.55 -15.65
CA ILE A 581 16.28 -6.78 -14.43
C ILE A 581 17.54 -6.88 -13.58
N PRO A 582 18.20 -5.75 -13.25
CA PRO A 582 19.38 -5.77 -12.40
C PRO A 582 19.08 -6.44 -11.05
N ALA A 583 20.05 -7.23 -10.58
CA ALA A 583 20.07 -7.77 -9.23
C ALA A 583 21.46 -7.51 -8.69
N ARG A 584 21.64 -6.39 -7.98
CA ARG A 584 22.95 -5.99 -7.49
C ARG A 584 23.40 -6.96 -6.40
N THR A 585 24.67 -7.35 -6.44
CA THR A 585 25.33 -8.16 -5.39
C THR A 585 26.24 -7.33 -4.49
N ALA A 586 26.38 -6.03 -4.78
CA ALA A 586 27.22 -5.10 -4.03
C ALA A 586 26.46 -3.79 -3.74
N PRO A 587 26.84 -3.08 -2.66
CA PRO A 587 26.30 -1.76 -2.34
C PRO A 587 26.54 -0.75 -3.47
N ALA A 588 25.67 0.26 -3.56
CA ALA A 588 25.82 1.35 -4.51
C ALA A 588 25.25 2.67 -3.97
N ASP A 589 25.56 3.76 -4.68
CA ASP A 589 24.94 5.06 -4.50
C ASP A 589 23.81 5.22 -5.52
N LEU A 590 22.57 5.37 -5.04
CA LEU A 590 21.38 5.41 -5.88
C LEU A 590 20.76 6.80 -5.83
N VAL A 591 20.70 7.45 -6.99
CA VAL A 591 20.10 8.78 -7.14
C VAL A 591 18.70 8.63 -7.72
N PHE A 592 17.74 9.35 -7.16
CA PHE A 592 16.36 9.38 -7.60
C PHE A 592 16.25 10.18 -8.89
N TYR A 593 16.17 9.45 -10.00
CA TYR A 593 15.95 9.98 -11.34
C TYR A 593 14.59 9.51 -11.83
N PRO A 594 13.53 10.32 -11.58
CA PRO A 594 12.20 9.97 -12.00
C PRO A 594 12.09 9.51 -13.46
N ASP A 595 11.32 8.45 -13.71
CA ASP A 595 11.04 7.97 -15.06
C ASP A 595 9.74 8.60 -15.60
N PRO A 596 9.81 9.55 -16.56
CA PRO A 596 8.63 10.26 -17.07
C PRO A 596 7.67 9.35 -17.84
N ARG A 597 8.07 8.12 -18.17
CA ARG A 597 7.16 7.13 -18.78
C ARG A 597 6.17 6.58 -17.76
N THR A 598 6.45 6.66 -16.46
CA THR A 598 5.66 6.00 -15.41
C THR A 598 5.23 7.02 -14.35
N ASP A 599 5.18 6.66 -13.07
CA ASP A 599 4.74 7.56 -12.00
C ASP A 599 5.74 8.70 -11.71
N GLY A 600 7.04 8.41 -11.68
CA GLY A 600 8.09 9.39 -11.41
C GLY A 600 8.21 9.87 -9.95
N PHE A 601 7.58 9.22 -8.98
CA PHE A 601 7.61 9.67 -7.57
C PHE A 601 7.69 8.54 -6.54
N ARG A 602 7.58 7.27 -6.95
CA ARG A 602 7.56 6.13 -6.04
C ARG A 602 8.95 5.56 -5.78
N TRP A 603 9.27 5.31 -4.52
CA TRP A 603 10.49 4.60 -4.10
C TRP A 603 10.52 3.17 -4.64
N ASP A 604 9.39 2.47 -4.59
CA ASP A 604 9.28 1.04 -4.94
C ASP A 604 9.23 0.77 -6.46
N ASN A 605 9.30 1.80 -7.30
CA ASN A 605 9.50 1.65 -8.74
C ASN A 605 10.99 1.81 -9.07
N ARG A 606 11.65 0.69 -9.38
CA ARG A 606 13.09 0.65 -9.70
C ARG A 606 13.49 1.57 -10.86
N ARG A 607 12.56 1.93 -11.75
CA ARG A 607 12.86 2.77 -12.92
C ARG A 607 13.14 4.22 -12.53
N ASN A 608 12.68 4.65 -11.36
CA ASN A 608 12.96 5.97 -10.80
C ASN A 608 14.37 6.10 -10.18
N TRP A 609 15.20 5.05 -10.25
CA TRP A 609 16.55 5.06 -9.69
C TRP A 609 17.61 4.97 -10.78
N SER A 610 18.78 5.57 -10.52
CA SER A 610 19.93 5.60 -11.43
C SER A 610 20.42 4.21 -11.82
N SER A 611 20.42 3.26 -10.89
CA SER A 611 20.88 1.88 -11.07
C SER A 611 19.87 0.94 -11.72
N LYS A 612 18.60 1.38 -11.85
CA LYS A 612 17.46 0.53 -12.22
C LYS A 612 17.23 -0.65 -11.26
N ASP A 613 17.69 -0.51 -10.02
CA ASP A 613 17.39 -1.37 -8.87
C ASP A 613 16.87 -0.51 -7.71
N LEU A 614 16.29 -1.13 -6.68
CA LEU A 614 15.79 -0.42 -5.51
C LEU A 614 16.93 -0.13 -4.50
N PRO A 615 16.95 1.04 -3.85
CA PRO A 615 17.83 1.25 -2.71
C PRO A 615 17.38 0.43 -1.51
N GLY A 616 18.35 -0.06 -0.75
CA GLY A 616 18.15 -0.87 0.44
C GLY A 616 17.97 -2.36 0.17
N THR A 617 18.29 -2.81 -1.05
CA THR A 617 18.60 -4.22 -1.31
C THR A 617 19.93 -4.62 -0.66
N HIS A 618 20.80 -3.64 -0.38
CA HIS A 618 21.98 -3.78 0.49
C HIS A 618 21.94 -2.74 1.61
N VAL A 619 22.21 -3.17 2.85
CA VAL A 619 22.23 -2.26 4.02
C VAL A 619 23.25 -1.13 3.89
N ALA A 620 24.31 -1.33 3.10
CA ALA A 620 25.36 -0.34 2.86
C ALA A 620 25.08 0.57 1.65
N ASP A 621 23.89 0.49 1.04
CA ASP A 621 23.49 1.43 -0.01
C ASP A 621 23.40 2.87 0.54
N SER A 622 23.65 3.85 -0.31
CA SER A 622 23.22 5.23 -0.09
C SER A 622 22.09 5.58 -1.06
N ALA A 623 21.14 6.39 -0.59
CA ALA A 623 20.04 6.90 -1.39
C ALA A 623 20.07 8.43 -1.41
N ASP A 624 19.93 9.02 -2.59
CA ASP A 624 19.84 10.45 -2.80
C ASP A 624 18.53 10.78 -3.52
N LEU A 625 17.69 11.61 -2.91
CA LEU A 625 16.42 12.02 -3.50
C LEU A 625 16.58 13.13 -4.55
N ASP A 626 17.76 13.73 -4.69
CA ASP A 626 18.07 14.80 -5.65
C ASP A 626 17.05 15.95 -5.56
N GLY A 627 16.58 16.27 -4.35
CA GLY A 627 15.59 17.33 -4.08
C GLY A 627 14.14 17.00 -4.44
N HIS A 628 13.84 15.78 -4.89
CA HIS A 628 12.51 15.39 -5.33
C HIS A 628 11.54 15.11 -4.16
N PHE A 629 10.26 15.07 -4.51
CA PHE A 629 9.26 14.40 -3.69
C PHE A 629 9.31 12.91 -3.99
N VAL A 630 9.52 12.09 -2.96
CA VAL A 630 9.54 10.63 -3.08
C VAL A 630 8.57 10.03 -2.07
N ARG A 631 7.69 9.16 -2.55
CA ARG A 631 6.79 8.37 -1.71
C ARG A 631 7.41 7.00 -1.45
N PHE A 632 7.63 6.70 -0.18
CA PHE A 632 8.01 5.39 0.31
C PHE A 632 6.77 4.61 0.77
N GLY A 633 6.70 3.34 0.39
CA GLY A 633 5.61 2.46 0.77
C GLY A 633 5.83 1.04 0.25
N THR A 634 5.12 0.08 0.85
CA THR A 634 5.04 -1.32 0.41
C THR A 634 6.33 -2.13 0.42
N VAL A 635 7.37 -1.63 1.10
CA VAL A 635 8.68 -2.30 1.18
C VAL A 635 9.29 -2.14 2.56
N ASN A 636 10.23 -3.03 2.88
CA ASN A 636 11.20 -2.86 3.95
C ASN A 636 12.56 -2.62 3.31
N ALA A 637 13.27 -1.59 3.75
CA ALA A 637 14.57 -1.23 3.21
C ALA A 637 15.49 -0.74 4.33
N SER A 638 16.80 -0.97 4.15
CA SER A 638 17.82 -0.41 5.03
C SER A 638 18.91 0.23 4.19
N VAL A 639 19.28 1.48 4.48
CA VAL A 639 20.35 2.21 3.79
C VAL A 639 21.33 2.78 4.81
N ALA A 640 22.61 2.86 4.45
CA ALA A 640 23.63 3.43 5.31
C ALA A 640 23.50 4.95 5.40
N ALA A 641 23.12 5.61 4.31
CA ALA A 641 22.96 7.05 4.23
C ALA A 641 21.77 7.44 3.36
N LEU A 642 21.11 8.55 3.73
CA LEU A 642 20.04 9.16 2.95
C LEU A 642 20.29 10.67 2.83
N ALA A 643 20.39 11.13 1.58
CA ALA A 643 20.36 12.54 1.21
C ALA A 643 18.97 12.91 0.69
N LEU A 644 18.39 13.98 1.22
CA LEU A 644 17.08 14.50 0.84
C LEU A 644 17.19 15.58 -0.25
N GLY A 645 18.31 16.29 -0.35
CA GLY A 645 18.56 17.37 -1.31
C GLY A 645 17.62 18.57 -1.13
N GLY A 646 17.12 18.81 0.09
CA GLY A 646 16.01 19.75 0.33
C GLY A 646 14.63 19.24 -0.13
N GLY A 647 14.55 18.00 -0.59
CA GLY A 647 13.35 17.32 -1.03
C GLY A 647 12.43 16.86 0.10
N VAL A 648 11.45 16.03 -0.26
CA VAL A 648 10.43 15.50 0.67
C VAL A 648 10.37 13.99 0.55
N LEU A 649 10.58 13.29 1.66
CA LEU A 649 10.31 11.86 1.77
C LEU A 649 8.97 11.66 2.50
N GLU A 650 7.97 11.14 1.79
CA GLU A 650 6.69 10.76 2.39
C GLU A 650 6.64 9.25 2.65
N MET A 651 6.62 8.87 3.92
CA MET A 651 6.46 7.50 4.40
C MET A 651 4.97 7.18 4.55
N THR A 652 4.45 6.28 3.72
CA THR A 652 3.03 5.89 3.74
C THR A 652 2.80 4.46 4.24
N SER A 653 3.78 3.58 4.11
CA SER A 653 3.73 2.23 4.65
C SER A 653 5.11 1.59 4.68
N GLY A 654 5.23 0.41 5.30
CA GLY A 654 6.51 -0.28 5.44
C GLY A 654 7.50 0.45 6.34
N ARG A 655 8.76 0.03 6.28
CA ARG A 655 9.83 0.55 7.15
C ARG A 655 11.11 0.84 6.37
N LEU A 656 11.65 2.04 6.60
CA LEU A 656 12.98 2.42 6.15
C LEU A 656 13.90 2.59 7.37
N ASP A 657 14.95 1.80 7.45
CA ASP A 657 16.06 2.00 8.38
C ASP A 657 17.17 2.80 7.69
N VAL A 658 17.58 3.91 8.29
CA VAL A 658 18.59 4.83 7.77
C VAL A 658 19.72 4.93 8.77
N GLY A 659 20.95 4.63 8.36
CA GLY A 659 22.13 4.81 9.20
C GLY A 659 22.33 6.28 9.57
N THR A 660 22.45 7.18 8.58
CA THR A 660 22.53 8.62 8.81
C THR A 660 21.79 9.44 7.74
N ILE A 661 21.19 10.56 8.16
CA ILE A 661 20.76 11.63 7.25
C ILE A 661 21.97 12.55 6.99
N THR A 662 22.24 12.84 5.72
CA THR A 662 23.47 13.55 5.32
C THR A 662 23.30 15.04 5.04
N ASP A 663 22.07 15.51 4.84
CA ASP A 663 21.74 16.90 4.52
C ASP A 663 20.34 17.29 5.03
N ALA A 664 19.93 18.53 4.78
CA ALA A 664 18.64 19.03 5.21
C ALA A 664 17.51 18.59 4.28
N GLY A 665 16.31 18.40 4.84
CA GLY A 665 15.11 18.10 4.07
C GLY A 665 13.88 17.87 4.94
N THR A 666 12.82 17.36 4.34
CA THR A 666 11.54 17.11 5.02
C THR A 666 11.16 15.63 4.99
N ILE A 667 10.76 15.12 6.15
CA ILE A 667 10.17 13.78 6.30
C ILE A 667 8.71 13.94 6.71
N LEU A 668 7.81 13.21 6.05
CA LEU A 668 6.41 13.14 6.41
C LEU A 668 6.02 11.68 6.66
N THR A 669 5.45 11.36 7.82
CA THR A 669 4.90 10.02 8.07
C THR A 669 3.38 10.06 8.12
N ARG A 670 2.75 9.12 7.42
CA ARG A 670 1.31 8.91 7.32
C ARG A 670 1.01 7.41 7.28
N LEU A 671 -0.24 7.05 7.57
CA LEU A 671 -0.69 5.66 7.52
C LEU A 671 0.33 4.77 8.30
N ALA A 672 0.66 3.57 7.80
CA ALA A 672 1.55 2.66 8.51
C ALA A 672 3.05 2.92 8.25
N GLY A 673 3.40 4.07 7.67
CA GLY A 673 4.78 4.40 7.29
C GLY A 673 5.70 4.56 8.49
N GLN A 674 6.88 3.95 8.44
CA GLN A 674 7.88 4.02 9.49
C GLN A 674 9.26 4.39 8.97
N ILE A 675 9.94 5.30 9.65
CA ILE A 675 11.35 5.59 9.40
C ILE A 675 12.16 5.57 10.70
N TRP A 676 13.30 4.90 10.67
CA TRP A 676 14.20 4.69 11.79
C TRP A 676 15.57 5.29 11.44
N ILE A 677 16.02 6.28 12.20
CA ILE A 677 17.19 7.10 11.86
C ILE A 677 18.28 6.90 12.91
N GLY A 678 19.44 6.40 12.49
CA GLY A 678 20.61 6.16 13.35
C GLY A 678 21.40 7.43 13.68
N GLY A 679 21.31 8.48 12.85
CA GLY A 679 21.94 9.76 13.10
C GLY A 679 21.44 10.87 12.18
N ALA A 680 21.33 12.08 12.70
CA ALA A 680 21.00 13.28 11.92
C ALA A 680 21.71 14.49 12.51
N ALA A 681 22.89 14.82 11.98
CA ALA A 681 23.65 16.00 12.42
C ALA A 681 23.18 17.31 11.75
N GLN A 682 22.41 17.18 10.66
CA GLN A 682 21.91 18.29 9.86
C GLN A 682 20.48 18.65 10.28
N PRO A 683 20.03 19.89 10.00
CA PRO A 683 18.66 20.31 10.31
C PRO A 683 17.64 19.39 9.64
N LEU A 684 16.79 18.77 10.45
CA LEU A 684 15.75 17.85 9.97
C LEU A 684 14.35 18.41 10.28
N SER A 685 13.54 18.58 9.23
CA SER A 685 12.11 18.87 9.38
C SER A 685 11.31 17.58 9.30
N ALA A 686 10.42 17.36 10.26
CA ALA A 686 9.56 16.18 10.30
C ALA A 686 8.11 16.52 10.67
N GLU A 687 7.15 15.98 9.92
CA GLU A 687 5.73 15.98 10.29
C GLU A 687 5.24 14.53 10.45
N VAL A 688 4.70 14.22 11.62
CA VAL A 688 4.22 12.89 11.98
C VAL A 688 2.71 12.93 12.16
N VAL A 689 2.00 12.71 11.05
CA VAL A 689 0.53 12.69 11.03
C VAL A 689 0.01 11.38 11.63
N SER A 690 0.63 10.28 11.25
CA SER A 690 0.31 8.89 11.61
C SER A 690 1.55 8.03 11.31
N GLY A 691 1.60 6.76 11.69
CA GLY A 691 2.82 5.95 11.54
C GLY A 691 3.91 6.35 12.54
N ARG A 692 5.18 6.18 12.18
CA ARG A 692 6.31 6.32 13.13
C ARG A 692 7.52 7.04 12.56
N LEU A 693 8.05 7.98 13.36
CA LEU A 693 9.43 8.43 13.31
C LEU A 693 10.18 7.89 14.53
N ALA A 694 11.25 7.14 14.32
CA ALA A 694 12.10 6.63 15.39
C ALA A 694 13.54 7.13 15.23
N LEU A 695 13.97 8.00 16.14
CA LEU A 695 15.38 8.34 16.29
C LEU A 695 16.02 7.23 17.13
N THR A 696 17.02 6.56 16.58
CA THR A 696 17.75 5.46 17.24
C THR A 696 19.16 5.85 17.66
N GLY A 697 19.70 6.92 17.09
CA GLY A 697 20.89 7.60 17.60
C GLY A 697 20.70 9.11 17.64
N ALA A 698 21.81 9.85 17.63
CA ALA A 698 21.81 11.28 17.91
C ALA A 698 21.14 12.11 16.80
N ALA A 699 20.28 13.05 17.18
CA ALA A 699 19.68 14.02 16.26
C ALA A 699 19.90 15.46 16.75
N ALA A 700 20.36 16.32 15.86
CA ALA A 700 20.58 17.74 16.12
C ALA A 700 19.62 18.61 15.29
N ASP A 701 19.30 19.78 15.83
CA ASP A 701 18.51 20.82 15.16
C ASP A 701 17.16 20.36 14.57
N LEU A 702 16.44 19.52 15.33
CA LEU A 702 15.15 18.97 14.92
C LEU A 702 14.03 20.03 14.93
N ASP A 703 13.23 20.04 13.86
CA ASP A 703 11.95 20.75 13.76
C ASP A 703 10.83 19.74 13.50
N LEU A 704 10.06 19.44 14.53
CA LEU A 704 9.14 18.32 14.55
C LEU A 704 7.73 18.77 14.89
N VAL A 705 6.76 18.31 14.10
CA VAL A 705 5.33 18.42 14.39
C VAL A 705 4.71 17.03 14.48
N ALA A 706 4.22 16.64 15.66
CA ALA A 706 3.52 15.38 15.88
C ALA A 706 2.03 15.62 16.10
N ARG A 707 1.17 14.94 15.31
CA ARG A 707 -0.29 15.15 15.33
C ARG A 707 -1.09 13.92 15.74
N GLY A 708 -0.72 12.75 15.23
CA GLY A 708 -1.45 11.51 15.49
C GLY A 708 -0.58 10.26 15.55
N GLY A 709 0.63 10.28 14.99
CA GLY A 709 1.55 9.15 15.00
C GLY A 709 2.49 9.09 16.22
N GLN A 710 3.48 8.22 16.11
CA GLN A 710 4.49 7.95 17.12
C GLN A 710 5.83 8.60 16.80
N VAL A 711 6.43 9.23 17.80
CA VAL A 711 7.79 9.75 17.76
C VAL A 711 8.60 9.18 18.92
N LEU A 712 9.65 8.42 18.58
CA LEU A 712 10.67 7.99 19.52
C LEU A 712 11.88 8.92 19.41
N LEU A 713 12.19 9.66 20.47
CA LEU A 713 13.19 10.75 20.48
C LEU A 713 14.63 10.28 20.71
N GLY A 714 14.92 8.98 20.57
CA GLY A 714 16.27 8.43 20.66
C GLY A 714 16.98 8.64 22.00
N PRO A 715 18.27 8.26 22.09
CA PRO A 715 19.07 8.48 23.29
C PRO A 715 19.43 9.96 23.47
N ASP A 716 19.81 10.69 22.43
CA ASP A 716 20.18 12.11 22.52
C ASP A 716 19.57 12.93 21.39
N CYS A 717 18.80 13.96 21.72
CA CYS A 717 18.14 14.83 20.76
C CYS A 717 18.27 16.31 21.14
N THR A 718 18.56 17.17 20.16
CA THR A 718 18.40 18.62 20.30
C THR A 718 17.35 19.11 19.32
N ALA A 719 16.34 19.82 19.82
CA ALA A 719 15.25 20.37 19.01
C ALA A 719 15.29 21.90 18.99
N ARG A 720 15.24 22.47 17.77
CA ARG A 720 14.89 23.89 17.58
C ARG A 720 13.39 24.12 17.72
N SER A 721 12.57 23.12 17.39
CA SER A 721 11.12 23.20 17.46
C SER A 721 10.52 21.81 17.67
N LEU A 722 9.69 21.68 18.70
CA LEU A 722 8.89 20.49 18.96
C LEU A 722 7.44 20.91 19.23
N ILE A 723 6.55 20.52 18.32
CA ILE A 723 5.12 20.81 18.38
C ILE A 723 4.36 19.50 18.59
N ILE A 724 3.68 19.39 19.71
CA ILE A 724 2.78 18.27 20.03
C ILE A 724 1.35 18.76 19.87
N ASP A 725 0.67 18.30 18.82
CA ASP A 725 -0.60 18.85 18.39
C ASP A 725 -1.74 17.83 18.48
N GLY A 726 -2.61 18.03 19.47
CA GLY A 726 -3.82 17.24 19.62
C GLY A 726 -3.78 16.26 20.79
N LEU A 727 -4.58 15.20 20.69
CA LEU A 727 -4.81 14.22 21.76
C LEU A 727 -4.23 12.83 21.49
N ARG A 728 -3.95 12.51 20.21
CA ARG A 728 -3.41 11.20 19.82
C ARG A 728 -1.90 11.09 19.66
N PRO A 729 -1.11 12.15 19.42
CA PRO A 729 0.31 11.95 19.15
C PRO A 729 0.99 11.32 20.37
N GLN A 730 1.90 10.39 20.12
CA GLN A 730 2.70 9.74 21.15
C GLN A 730 4.15 10.15 20.95
N VAL A 731 4.64 11.03 21.81
CA VAL A 731 5.96 11.64 21.67
C VAL A 731 6.76 11.40 22.93
N GLY A 732 7.99 10.89 22.77
CA GLY A 732 8.94 10.70 23.85
C GLY A 732 9.75 9.42 23.65
N TRP A 733 9.71 8.50 24.62
CA TRP A 733 10.69 7.41 24.70
C TRP A 733 10.10 6.04 25.03
N ASP A 734 10.78 5.00 24.54
CA ASP A 734 10.55 3.59 24.85
C ASP A 734 11.90 2.93 25.24
N GLY A 735 11.88 1.73 25.81
CA GLY A 735 13.05 0.98 26.24
C GLY A 735 13.49 1.29 27.68
N THR A 736 14.76 1.02 27.97
CA THR A 736 15.32 1.00 29.34
C THR A 736 16.54 1.91 29.56
N SER A 737 17.12 2.46 28.50
CA SER A 737 18.36 3.25 28.56
C SER A 737 18.14 4.65 29.16
N ALA A 738 19.22 5.40 29.39
CA ALA A 738 19.11 6.84 29.62
C ALA A 738 18.83 7.56 28.29
N ALA A 739 18.10 8.68 28.35
CA ALA A 739 17.88 9.53 27.19
C ALA A 739 17.78 11.02 27.56
N ALA A 740 18.16 11.90 26.64
CA ALA A 740 18.11 13.35 26.81
C ALA A 740 17.49 14.05 25.59
N LEU A 741 16.59 14.99 25.87
CA LEU A 741 16.10 15.98 24.92
C LEU A 741 16.50 17.37 25.41
N ALA A 742 17.22 18.13 24.59
CA ALA A 742 17.45 19.56 24.80
C ALA A 742 16.56 20.36 23.84
N VAL A 743 15.74 21.27 24.38
CA VAL A 743 14.98 22.22 23.56
C VAL A 743 15.65 23.58 23.65
N ALA A 744 16.13 24.08 22.51
CA ALA A 744 16.80 25.38 22.41
C ALA A 744 15.89 26.50 21.88
N GLY A 745 14.85 26.15 21.11
CA GLY A 745 13.90 27.09 20.51
C GLY A 745 12.50 26.93 21.07
N ARG A 746 11.58 26.29 20.33
CA ARG A 746 10.15 26.23 20.68
C ARG A 746 9.73 24.85 21.19
N LEU A 747 9.05 24.79 22.33
CA LEU A 747 8.26 23.64 22.78
C LEU A 747 6.79 24.05 22.82
N GLU A 748 5.99 23.54 21.90
CA GLU A 748 4.58 23.91 21.79
C GLU A 748 3.65 22.74 22.02
N PHE A 749 2.60 22.98 22.81
CA PHE A 749 1.47 22.10 22.94
C PHE A 749 0.25 22.77 22.30
N LYS A 750 -0.42 22.06 21.40
CA LYS A 750 -1.68 22.52 20.80
C LYS A 750 -2.83 21.65 21.29
N ARG A 751 -3.97 22.30 21.53
CA ARG A 751 -5.19 21.62 21.96
C ARG A 751 -5.68 20.68 20.86
N GLY A 752 -6.11 19.49 21.27
CA GLY A 752 -6.95 18.62 20.47
C GLY A 752 -8.36 18.57 21.01
N LEU A 753 -9.24 17.99 20.21
CA LEU A 753 -10.64 17.78 20.55
C LEU A 753 -11.13 16.47 19.94
N VAL A 754 -12.12 15.84 20.54
CA VAL A 754 -12.80 14.67 19.97
C VAL A 754 -14.22 15.05 19.62
N VAL A 755 -14.67 14.74 18.40
CA VAL A 755 -16.09 14.78 18.06
C VAL A 755 -16.62 13.37 17.85
N THR A 756 -17.87 13.14 18.21
CA THR A 756 -18.60 11.96 17.73
C THR A 756 -19.39 12.37 16.51
N ALA A 757 -19.29 11.61 15.42
CA ALA A 757 -20.00 11.89 14.17
C ALA A 757 -21.06 10.84 13.86
N GLU A 758 -22.24 11.28 13.43
CA GLU A 758 -23.29 10.45 12.83
C GLU A 758 -23.08 10.39 11.31
N SER A 759 -22.57 9.27 10.80
CA SER A 759 -22.17 9.21 9.38
C SER A 759 -22.62 7.95 8.63
N GLY A 760 -23.32 7.01 9.28
CA GLY A 760 -23.70 5.74 8.68
C GLY A 760 -22.49 4.83 8.38
N MET A 761 -22.74 3.60 7.93
CA MET A 761 -21.68 2.61 7.68
C MET A 761 -20.74 3.03 6.53
N GLU A 762 -21.30 3.66 5.50
CA GLU A 762 -20.57 3.94 4.27
C GLU A 762 -19.49 5.03 4.46
N LYS A 763 -19.82 6.10 5.20
CA LYS A 763 -18.99 7.32 5.18
C LYS A 763 -17.66 7.17 5.90
N ILE A 764 -17.52 6.17 6.78
CA ILE A 764 -16.33 5.96 7.62
C ILE A 764 -15.03 5.89 6.82
N ARG A 765 -15.02 5.19 5.68
CA ARG A 765 -13.83 5.03 4.84
C ARG A 765 -13.31 6.36 4.28
N TYR A 766 -14.22 7.31 4.04
CA TYR A 766 -13.87 8.65 3.57
C TYR A 766 -13.30 9.51 4.70
N ILE A 767 -13.78 9.33 5.94
CA ILE A 767 -13.21 9.99 7.12
C ILE A 767 -11.78 9.48 7.33
N TYR A 768 -11.57 8.16 7.27
CA TYR A 768 -10.25 7.58 7.37
C TYR A 768 -9.31 8.02 6.23
N ALA A 769 -9.78 8.08 4.98
CA ALA A 769 -9.02 8.63 3.84
C ALA A 769 -8.69 10.13 3.96
N HIS A 770 -9.30 10.82 4.92
CA HIS A 770 -9.12 12.24 5.20
C HIS A 770 -8.23 12.49 6.43
N VAL A 771 -7.66 11.45 7.05
CA VAL A 771 -6.64 11.61 8.10
C VAL A 771 -5.46 12.44 7.58
N GLY A 772 -5.04 13.40 8.39
CA GLY A 772 -4.02 14.41 8.10
C GLY A 772 -4.52 15.64 7.34
N LYS A 773 -5.76 15.66 6.84
CA LYS A 773 -6.29 16.75 6.02
C LYS A 773 -7.20 17.66 6.85
N THR A 774 -7.25 18.93 6.46
CA THR A 774 -8.08 19.96 7.09
C THR A 774 -9.56 19.73 6.78
N VAL A 775 -10.41 20.02 7.77
CA VAL A 775 -11.86 20.11 7.67
C VAL A 775 -12.33 21.46 8.19
N THR A 776 -13.46 21.94 7.66
CA THR A 776 -14.07 23.21 8.06
C THR A 776 -15.53 22.98 8.41
N GLY A 777 -15.98 23.45 9.58
CA GLY A 777 -17.36 23.38 10.01
C GLY A 777 -18.27 24.32 9.23
N SER A 778 -19.47 23.86 8.89
CA SER A 778 -20.43 24.60 8.06
C SER A 778 -21.11 25.76 8.77
N VAL A 779 -21.14 25.78 10.11
CA VAL A 779 -21.86 26.78 10.90
C VAL A 779 -20.87 27.66 11.67
N SER A 780 -20.03 27.05 12.50
CA SER A 780 -19.09 27.80 13.34
C SER A 780 -17.86 28.31 12.58
N GLY A 781 -17.60 27.77 11.39
CA GLY A 781 -16.37 28.03 10.63
C GLY A 781 -15.12 27.47 11.30
N PHE A 782 -15.24 26.58 12.31
CA PHE A 782 -14.08 25.96 12.94
C PHE A 782 -13.20 25.29 11.87
N THR A 783 -11.89 25.32 12.06
CA THR A 783 -10.96 24.54 11.25
C THR A 783 -10.20 23.56 12.14
N ALA A 784 -9.95 22.36 11.63
CA ALA A 784 -9.14 21.35 12.30
C ALA A 784 -8.58 20.37 11.28
N ARG A 785 -7.58 19.58 11.65
CA ARG A 785 -7.12 18.40 10.90
C ARG A 785 -7.59 17.12 11.58
N ILE A 786 -7.99 16.12 10.80
CA ILE A 786 -8.33 14.79 11.35
C ILE A 786 -7.03 14.07 11.72
N ALA A 787 -6.82 13.80 13.01
CA ALA A 787 -5.66 13.09 13.54
C ALA A 787 -5.88 11.56 13.65
N GLY A 788 -7.13 11.11 13.66
CA GLY A 788 -7.46 9.68 13.70
C GLY A 788 -8.95 9.44 13.89
N VAL A 789 -9.37 8.18 13.74
CA VAL A 789 -10.77 7.78 13.86
C VAL A 789 -10.83 6.50 14.70
N GLU A 790 -11.82 6.38 15.58
CA GLU A 790 -12.11 5.18 16.36
C GLU A 790 -13.60 4.82 16.22
N ARG A 791 -13.89 3.53 16.03
CA ARG A 791 -15.26 3.02 15.92
C ARG A 791 -15.92 2.97 17.29
N ILE A 792 -17.19 3.36 17.37
CA ILE A 792 -18.01 3.23 18.59
C ILE A 792 -19.04 2.10 18.46
N HIS A 793 -19.64 1.86 17.29
CA HIS A 793 -20.70 0.87 17.11
C HIS A 793 -20.42 -0.16 16.01
N ASP A 794 -20.82 -1.41 16.22
CA ASP A 794 -20.61 -2.56 15.33
C ASP A 794 -21.41 -2.53 14.01
N ARG A 795 -22.48 -1.73 13.88
CA ARG A 795 -23.32 -1.67 12.68
C ARG A 795 -23.78 -0.27 12.32
N GLY A 796 -22.88 0.70 12.47
CA GLY A 796 -22.96 1.96 11.72
C GLY A 796 -23.86 3.03 12.31
N GLY A 797 -23.19 4.07 12.80
CA GLY A 797 -23.78 5.36 13.07
C GLY A 797 -22.68 6.30 13.53
N ASN A 798 -21.98 5.88 14.60
CA ASN A 798 -21.16 6.77 15.40
C ASN A 798 -19.67 6.41 15.40
N TYR A 799 -18.84 7.43 15.18
CA TYR A 799 -17.38 7.34 15.19
C TYR A 799 -16.79 8.46 16.03
N ARG A 800 -15.73 8.18 16.79
CA ARG A 800 -14.90 9.23 17.38
C ARG A 800 -13.91 9.70 16.34
N ILE A 801 -13.91 10.99 16.08
CA ILE A 801 -12.95 11.65 15.19
C ILE A 801 -12.09 12.54 16.07
N TRP A 802 -10.80 12.24 16.08
CA TRP A 802 -9.80 12.97 16.82
C TRP A 802 -9.33 14.13 15.96
N LEU A 803 -9.37 15.34 16.50
CA LEU A 803 -9.02 16.58 15.82
C LEU A 803 -7.74 17.17 16.43
N SER A 804 -6.85 17.63 15.54
CA SER A 804 -5.64 18.41 15.83
C SER A 804 -5.72 19.76 15.11
N ASP A 805 -4.82 20.70 15.42
CA ASP A 805 -4.74 22.04 14.82
C ASP A 805 -6.07 22.80 14.91
N VAL A 806 -6.74 22.68 16.06
CA VAL A 806 -8.13 23.11 16.23
C VAL A 806 -8.21 24.62 16.44
N VAL A 807 -8.79 25.33 15.47
CA VAL A 807 -9.13 26.75 15.54
C VAL A 807 -10.65 26.91 15.59
N GLY A 808 -11.14 27.71 16.55
CA GLY A 808 -12.58 27.82 16.83
C GLY A 808 -13.13 26.65 17.65
N THR A 809 -14.44 26.59 17.85
CA THR A 809 -15.10 25.54 18.64
C THR A 809 -16.19 24.90 17.80
N PRO A 810 -16.13 23.59 17.54
CA PRO A 810 -17.18 22.92 16.80
C PRO A 810 -18.49 22.87 17.60
N GLN A 811 -19.60 22.67 16.90
CA GLN A 811 -20.96 22.63 17.42
C GLN A 811 -21.65 21.31 17.06
N ALA A 812 -22.47 20.78 17.98
CA ALA A 812 -23.35 19.66 17.65
C ALA A 812 -24.35 20.08 16.57
N GLY A 813 -24.62 19.19 15.61
CA GLY A 813 -25.49 19.40 14.46
C GLY A 813 -24.81 20.06 13.26
N GLU A 814 -23.63 20.67 13.40
CA GLU A 814 -22.91 21.22 12.24
C GLU A 814 -22.24 20.10 11.42
N THR A 815 -21.89 20.42 10.17
CA THR A 815 -21.32 19.45 9.24
C THR A 815 -19.96 19.88 8.72
N PHE A 816 -19.13 18.92 8.31
CA PHE A 816 -17.92 19.18 7.52
C PHE A 816 -17.77 18.15 6.40
N THR A 817 -17.00 18.51 5.37
CA THR A 817 -16.74 17.65 4.21
C THR A 817 -15.44 16.88 4.39
N VAL A 818 -15.46 15.59 4.06
CA VAL A 818 -14.28 14.71 4.02
C VAL A 818 -14.00 14.25 2.59
N ALA A 819 -13.10 13.28 2.41
CA ALA A 819 -12.75 12.74 1.10
C ALA A 819 -14.01 12.44 0.26
N PRO A 820 -14.08 12.90 -1.00
CA PRO A 820 -15.25 12.67 -1.81
C PRO A 820 -15.36 11.20 -2.21
N ARG A 821 -16.57 10.78 -2.53
CA ARG A 821 -16.77 9.54 -3.28
C ARG A 821 -16.43 9.78 -4.75
N ARG A 822 -15.46 9.03 -5.25
CA ARG A 822 -15.06 9.05 -6.66
C ARG A 822 -16.00 8.18 -7.48
N GLU A 823 -16.58 8.74 -8.53
CA GLU A 823 -17.49 8.03 -9.42
C GLU A 823 -16.78 7.57 -10.70
N ALA A 824 -17.31 6.50 -11.30
CA ALA A 824 -16.80 5.89 -12.54
C ALA A 824 -16.88 6.83 -13.76
N ASN A 825 -17.83 7.77 -13.77
CA ASN A 825 -17.96 8.80 -14.82
C ASN A 825 -16.91 9.93 -14.68
N GLY A 826 -15.99 9.81 -13.73
CA GLY A 826 -14.95 10.79 -13.44
C GLY A 826 -15.37 11.88 -12.48
N THR A 827 -16.64 12.01 -12.06
CA THR A 827 -17.07 13.03 -11.09
C THR A 827 -16.74 12.65 -9.65
N ASP A 828 -16.74 13.64 -8.77
CA ASP A 828 -16.54 13.46 -7.33
C ASP A 828 -17.79 13.95 -6.61
N THR A 829 -18.35 13.10 -5.75
CA THR A 829 -19.52 13.39 -4.93
C THR A 829 -19.06 13.77 -3.53
N PRO A 830 -19.35 15.00 -3.03
CA PRO A 830 -18.95 15.41 -1.69
C PRO A 830 -19.50 14.48 -0.60
N THR A 831 -18.64 14.10 0.34
CA THR A 831 -19.04 13.31 1.51
C THR A 831 -19.15 14.21 2.73
N VAL A 832 -20.38 14.42 3.21
CA VAL A 832 -20.68 15.29 4.36
C VAL A 832 -20.84 14.46 5.63
N VAL A 833 -20.18 14.89 6.70
CA VAL A 833 -20.21 14.27 8.05
C VAL A 833 -20.87 15.24 9.02
N THR A 834 -21.81 14.75 9.83
CA THR A 834 -22.51 15.55 10.85
C THR A 834 -21.91 15.29 12.22
N ILE A 835 -21.62 16.34 12.97
CA ILE A 835 -21.15 16.24 14.35
C ILE A 835 -22.36 15.98 15.25
N ALA A 836 -22.36 14.83 15.94
CA ALA A 836 -23.39 14.47 16.90
C ALA A 836 -23.09 15.07 18.29
N THR A 837 -21.85 14.92 18.76
CA THR A 837 -21.41 15.46 20.06
C THR A 837 -20.00 16.00 19.98
N VAL A 838 -19.74 17.05 20.76
CA VAL A 838 -18.41 17.64 20.93
C VAL A 838 -17.88 17.20 22.30
N GLY A 839 -16.75 16.50 22.31
CA GLY A 839 -16.05 16.08 23.52
C GLY A 839 -15.18 17.19 24.12
N ALA A 840 -14.61 16.93 25.29
CA ALA A 840 -13.70 17.86 25.95
C ALA A 840 -12.41 18.06 25.14
N SER A 841 -11.87 19.28 25.17
CA SER A 841 -10.54 19.57 24.66
C SER A 841 -9.46 19.09 25.64
N GLY A 842 -8.26 18.85 25.14
CA GLY A 842 -7.11 18.44 25.95
C GLY A 842 -5.81 18.51 25.15
N ILE A 843 -4.75 17.97 25.73
CA ILE A 843 -3.40 17.94 25.14
C ILE A 843 -2.74 16.58 25.38
N ALA A 844 -1.83 16.18 24.50
CA ALA A 844 -0.95 15.04 24.70
C ALA A 844 0.36 15.48 25.38
N PRO A 845 0.82 14.78 26.43
CA PRO A 845 2.08 15.09 27.08
C PRO A 845 3.28 14.50 26.33
N LEU A 846 4.45 15.10 26.52
CA LEU A 846 5.75 14.48 26.24
C LEU A 846 6.02 13.40 27.30
N GLN A 847 6.17 12.13 26.92
CA GLN A 847 6.14 11.04 27.90
C GLN A 847 6.89 9.79 27.47
N ARG A 848 7.12 8.89 28.42
CA ARG A 848 7.43 7.49 28.13
C ARG A 848 6.17 6.80 27.65
N PHE A 849 6.26 6.00 26.60
CA PHE A 849 5.13 5.23 26.11
C PHE A 849 5.59 3.92 25.48
N ARG A 850 4.75 2.90 25.59
CA ARG A 850 4.97 1.60 24.95
C ARG A 850 4.65 1.73 23.46
N SER A 851 5.69 1.71 22.63
CA SER A 851 5.54 1.81 21.17
C SER A 851 5.10 0.51 20.52
N GLY A 852 5.28 -0.63 21.20
CA GLY A 852 5.07 -1.96 20.62
C GLY A 852 6.28 -2.49 19.82
N ALA A 853 7.23 -1.62 19.46
CA ALA A 853 8.33 -1.94 18.57
C ALA A 853 9.62 -2.38 19.28
N ILE A 854 9.77 -2.04 20.57
CA ILE A 854 10.97 -2.34 21.36
C ILE A 854 10.79 -3.66 22.12
N GLY A 855 11.73 -4.58 21.94
CA GLY A 855 11.71 -5.90 22.59
C GLY A 855 10.46 -6.69 22.22
N THR A 856 9.66 -7.10 23.22
CA THR A 856 8.38 -7.79 22.99
C THR A 856 7.20 -6.84 22.77
N GLY A 857 7.40 -5.53 22.97
CA GLY A 857 6.34 -4.52 22.91
C GLY A 857 5.34 -4.56 24.06
N LEU A 858 5.53 -5.43 25.07
CA LEU A 858 4.59 -5.62 26.19
C LEU A 858 5.09 -5.06 27.52
N VAL A 859 6.38 -4.72 27.61
CA VAL A 859 7.00 -4.19 28.84
C VAL A 859 6.79 -2.68 28.89
N GLU A 860 6.40 -2.16 30.05
CA GLU A 860 6.33 -0.70 30.24
C GLU A 860 7.73 -0.08 30.21
N PRO A 861 7.95 1.03 29.50
CA PRO A 861 9.27 1.63 29.39
C PRO A 861 9.79 2.12 30.74
N THR A 862 11.06 1.84 31.03
CA THR A 862 11.77 2.28 32.24
C THR A 862 12.90 3.27 31.96
N VAL A 863 13.01 3.74 30.71
CA VAL A 863 13.94 4.79 30.28
C VAL A 863 13.99 5.95 31.29
N THR A 864 15.21 6.41 31.59
CA THR A 864 15.46 7.61 32.41
C THR A 864 15.61 8.79 31.46
N ALA A 865 14.51 9.51 31.21
CA ALA A 865 14.48 10.59 30.24
C ALA A 865 14.67 11.95 30.91
N THR A 866 15.57 12.78 30.38
CA THR A 866 15.78 14.17 30.82
C THR A 866 15.36 15.15 29.73
N LEU A 867 14.48 16.10 30.07
CA LEU A 867 14.16 17.25 29.23
C LEU A 867 14.91 18.48 29.77
N THR A 868 15.83 19.03 28.98
CA THR A 868 16.53 20.28 29.31
C THR A 868 15.93 21.43 28.51
N LEU A 869 15.41 22.43 29.21
CA LEU A 869 14.93 23.68 28.61
C LEU A 869 16.07 24.71 28.67
N ALA A 870 16.62 25.08 27.51
CA ALA A 870 17.67 26.09 27.44
C ALA A 870 17.12 27.50 27.76
N ALA A 871 17.99 28.46 28.07
CA ALA A 871 17.58 29.83 28.40
C ALA A 871 16.73 30.51 27.31
N ALA A 872 16.98 30.19 26.04
CA ALA A 872 16.22 30.70 24.90
C ALA A 872 14.94 29.91 24.60
N ALA A 873 14.67 28.82 25.33
CA ALA A 873 13.52 27.97 25.08
C ALA A 873 12.20 28.72 25.37
N GLN A 874 11.30 28.68 24.40
CA GLN A 874 9.97 29.27 24.48
C GLN A 874 8.92 28.16 24.57
N ILE A 875 8.19 28.15 25.68
CA ILE A 875 7.06 27.22 25.87
C ILE A 875 5.79 27.91 25.39
N VAL A 876 5.10 27.28 24.45
CA VAL A 876 3.85 27.80 23.86
C VAL A 876 2.70 26.87 24.24
N LEU A 877 1.63 27.45 24.79
CA LEU A 877 0.48 26.73 25.30
C LEU A 877 -0.78 27.08 24.52
N PRO A 878 -1.76 26.16 24.45
CA PRO A 878 -3.00 26.44 23.77
C PRO A 878 -3.97 27.19 24.68
N THR A 879 -4.90 27.94 24.08
CA THR A 879 -6.04 28.55 24.76
C THR A 879 -7.26 27.62 24.73
N GLY A 880 -8.25 27.84 25.61
CA GLY A 880 -9.52 27.11 25.56
C GLY A 880 -9.44 25.64 26.00
N LEU A 881 -8.55 25.33 26.94
CA LEU A 881 -8.58 24.09 27.70
C LEU A 881 -9.52 24.20 28.90
N PRO A 882 -10.08 23.08 29.40
CA PRO A 882 -10.89 23.10 30.62
C PRO A 882 -10.06 23.55 31.83
N ALA A 883 -10.71 24.23 32.78
CA ALA A 883 -10.09 24.58 34.06
C ALA A 883 -9.58 23.35 34.79
N GLY A 884 -8.42 23.47 35.44
CA GLY A 884 -7.75 22.38 36.13
C GLY A 884 -6.27 22.25 35.76
N THR A 885 -5.70 21.11 36.12
CA THR A 885 -4.28 20.81 35.96
C THR A 885 -4.05 19.85 34.80
N HIS A 886 -3.09 20.18 33.93
CA HIS A 886 -2.72 19.39 32.76
C HIS A 886 -1.22 19.10 32.78
N ASP A 887 -0.85 17.82 32.70
CA ASP A 887 0.55 17.40 32.60
C ASP A 887 1.06 17.72 31.18
N LEU A 888 2.15 18.50 31.07
CA LEU A 888 2.87 18.72 29.80
C LEU A 888 3.95 17.66 29.60
N THR A 889 4.48 17.11 30.69
CA THR A 889 5.41 15.98 30.70
C THR A 889 4.90 14.84 31.57
N GLY A 890 4.93 13.62 31.05
CA GLY A 890 4.45 12.42 31.74
C GLY A 890 5.42 11.85 32.79
N PRO A 891 5.01 10.80 33.52
CA PRO A 891 5.85 10.13 34.52
C PRO A 891 7.18 9.61 33.98
N GLY A 892 8.27 9.88 34.72
CA GLY A 892 9.63 9.45 34.40
C GLY A 892 10.35 10.30 33.36
N VAL A 893 9.82 11.48 33.04
CA VAL A 893 10.55 12.57 32.38
C VAL A 893 10.99 13.55 33.46
N ALA A 894 12.30 13.72 33.64
CA ALA A 894 12.88 14.70 34.54
C ALA A 894 13.12 16.02 33.80
N VAL A 895 12.48 17.10 34.23
CA VAL A 895 12.62 18.40 33.57
C VAL A 895 13.66 19.27 34.29
N VAL A 896 14.66 19.73 33.54
CA VAL A 896 15.69 20.66 33.97
C VAL A 896 15.46 22.00 33.28
N ASN A 897 15.05 23.02 34.04
CA ASN A 897 14.95 24.38 33.53
C ASN A 897 16.30 25.10 33.68
N ASN A 898 17.01 25.29 32.57
CA ASN A 898 18.31 25.96 32.51
C ASN A 898 18.18 27.43 32.08
N GLY A 899 17.27 28.16 32.72
CA GLY A 899 17.05 29.59 32.51
C GLY A 899 15.91 29.96 31.55
N ALA A 900 15.10 29.00 31.11
CA ALA A 900 13.90 29.26 30.31
C ALA A 900 12.83 29.98 31.13
N THR A 901 12.16 30.96 30.53
CA THR A 901 11.03 31.65 31.15
C THR A 901 9.77 30.80 30.98
N LEU A 902 9.18 30.36 32.09
CA LEU A 902 7.93 29.59 32.06
C LEU A 902 6.72 30.53 31.90
N PRO A 903 5.75 30.21 31.02
CA PRO A 903 4.52 30.98 30.90
C PRO A 903 3.69 30.99 32.19
N ALA A 904 2.80 31.97 32.32
CA ALA A 904 1.86 32.01 33.43
C ALA A 904 1.03 30.71 33.50
N GLY A 905 0.83 30.19 34.72
CA GLY A 905 0.13 28.93 34.97
C GLY A 905 1.00 27.68 34.78
N VAL A 906 2.25 27.79 34.30
CA VAL A 906 3.17 26.66 34.15
C VAL A 906 4.18 26.63 35.30
N ALA A 907 4.34 25.45 35.92
CA ALA A 907 5.30 25.24 36.99
C ALA A 907 5.98 23.88 36.90
N LEU A 908 7.15 23.78 37.54
CA LEU A 908 7.80 22.50 37.80
C LEU A 908 7.29 21.92 39.11
N THR A 909 6.45 20.89 39.03
CA THR A 909 5.88 20.20 40.20
C THR A 909 6.37 18.76 40.22
N GLY A 910 7.12 18.39 41.26
CA GLY A 910 7.66 17.02 41.38
C GLY A 910 8.56 16.60 40.21
N GLY A 911 9.29 17.54 39.61
CA GLY A 911 10.17 17.28 38.45
C GLY A 911 9.47 17.23 37.09
N LYS A 912 8.16 17.49 37.04
CA LYS A 912 7.36 17.55 35.81
C LYS A 912 6.96 18.97 35.45
N LEU A 913 6.81 19.24 34.16
CA LEU A 913 6.18 20.44 33.65
C LEU A 913 4.65 20.28 33.70
N VAL A 914 3.99 21.15 34.45
CA VAL A 914 2.55 21.10 34.70
C VAL A 914 1.94 22.47 34.43
N MET A 915 0.80 22.49 33.74
CA MET A 915 0.02 23.70 33.44
C MET A 915 -1.26 23.71 34.27
N THR A 916 -1.58 24.84 34.89
CA THR A 916 -2.85 25.09 35.59
C THR A 916 -3.64 26.15 34.84
N VAL A 917 -4.86 25.80 34.45
CA VAL A 917 -5.82 26.69 33.79
C VAL A 917 -6.89 27.07 34.82
N SER A 918 -7.07 28.37 35.03
CA SER A 918 -8.07 28.95 35.94
C SER A 918 -9.44 29.04 35.30
#